data_AF-A0A954ZEI8-F1
#
_entry.id   AF-A0A954ZEI8-F1
#
_cell.length_a   1.000
_cell.length_b   1.000
_cell.length_c   1.000
_cell.angle_alpha   90.00
_cell.angle_beta   90.00
_cell.angle_gamma   90.00
#
_symmetry.space_group_name_H-M   'P 1'
#
loop_
_entity.id
_entity.type
_entity.pdbx_description
1 polymer ?
#
loop_
_entity_poly.entity_id
_entity_poly.type
_entity_poly.pdbx_seq_one_letter_code
_entity_poly.pdbx_strand_id
1 'polypeptide(L)'
;SPDFKSLMDELLARRTKIPIHRVEDGMRVEANAIYLIPPKRNMVLENSHLRLTEQPAGGLNLPIDLFFQSLAKDAGNRAIAIVLSGTGSDGSRGIRDIHKAGGLVMVQSIQSAGFDGMPRSALRTGLAHVVSPPANMPSRLTDYVASPETFSAELEKENEGEGELAVVFRLFRNQYGIDFSFYKPSTITRRLERRVKLTGCETLTEYLHCIESDSRELDTLYRDLLVEVTHFFRDPESFQRLRDTVIPQLVEQAVVSGEMRVWVPGCATGEEAYSIAILVHDCIHRQGHDIDLKVFATDVHQTSMETASAGVYSSASVSRMPIEFRERYFARIGDLYHVDAALRQCVIFAPHDLTKDPPFTRIDLVSCRNVLIYLDAEVQRRIVSLFHFGLVVGGVLFLGPSETLGELEKEFEPIDRHWRLFRKLRNVRLPSTGPISPQSPLNRMVVSRPSYLATQTRTDKSWLVPEVYDHLLARYVPPSLLINQHLELVHSFGDARRLLVQPEGKATLDVTRMVEGELRTAVSAALHRASTTDSTIVYEGVKVRTPDGELPFRLVAEPYVKSSERMFLVSLEEMQPVEAALVVQAETFDSVDQSAQRIVSLERELDYTKETLQATVEELETSNEELQSTNEELVASNEELQSTNEELHSVNEELYTVNAEHQKKIAELTQMTDDMDHLLKSTEIGTLFLDSDLRIRKFTPAITSVFHVLDQDIGRPVSHIAHTLPNWDLVGDSIRVMQSGRSVERSVGTADRQFLIRLLPYQIGDEVGGVIVTLIDISKIMSVQKQLMTNPE
;
A
#
# COMPACT_ATOMS: atom_id res chain seq x y z
N SER A 1 -22.19 13.37 -9.02
CA SER A 1 -23.49 13.02 -8.41
C SER A 1 -24.63 13.59 -9.27
N PRO A 2 -25.70 12.82 -9.53
CA PRO A 2 -26.85 13.26 -10.34
C PRO A 2 -27.73 14.33 -9.67
N ASP A 3 -27.60 14.56 -8.36
CA ASP A 3 -28.47 15.47 -7.59
C ASP A 3 -27.84 16.85 -7.29
N PHE A 4 -26.59 17.07 -7.69
CA PHE A 4 -25.91 18.35 -7.52
C PHE A 4 -25.67 19.05 -8.85
N LYS A 5 -25.84 20.38 -8.87
CA LYS A 5 -25.49 21.21 -10.03
C LYS A 5 -23.97 21.16 -10.22
N SER A 6 -23.51 20.51 -11.29
CA SER A 6 -22.09 20.43 -11.61
C SER A 6 -21.50 21.82 -11.83
N LEU A 7 -20.41 22.13 -11.13
CA LEU A 7 -19.57 23.33 -11.29
C LEU A 7 -18.39 23.08 -12.25
N MET A 8 -18.41 21.97 -12.99
CA MET A 8 -17.28 21.52 -13.81
C MET A 8 -16.95 22.50 -14.95
N ASP A 9 -17.95 23.19 -15.48
CA ASP A 9 -17.75 24.25 -16.48
C ASP A 9 -16.94 25.42 -15.91
N GLU A 10 -17.27 25.88 -14.71
CA GLU A 10 -16.53 26.97 -14.05
C GLU A 10 -15.10 26.55 -13.64
N LEU A 11 -14.92 25.32 -13.18
CA LEU A 11 -13.61 24.79 -12.78
C LEU A 11 -12.66 24.62 -13.96
N LEU A 12 -13.16 24.07 -15.08
CA LEU A 12 -12.37 23.91 -16.29
C LEU A 12 -12.04 25.26 -16.94
N ALA A 13 -12.98 26.21 -16.97
CA ALA A 13 -12.77 27.54 -17.53
C ALA A 13 -11.62 28.32 -16.87
N ARG A 14 -11.29 28.02 -15.59
CA ARG A 14 -10.13 28.62 -14.91
C ARG A 14 -8.78 28.08 -15.38
N ARG A 15 -8.75 26.91 -16.03
CA ARG A 15 -7.53 26.18 -16.40
C ARG A 15 -7.34 26.00 -17.91
N THR A 16 -8.36 26.25 -18.74
CA THR A 16 -8.27 26.14 -20.19
C THR A 16 -8.97 27.27 -20.94
N LYS A 17 -8.46 27.57 -22.15
CA LYS A 17 -9.09 28.49 -23.12
C LYS A 17 -9.93 27.77 -24.16
N ILE A 18 -9.98 26.43 -24.12
CA ILE A 18 -10.79 25.62 -25.03
C ILE A 18 -12.28 25.90 -24.73
N PRO A 19 -13.11 26.19 -25.75
CA PRO A 19 -14.55 26.37 -25.58
C PRO A 19 -15.20 25.18 -24.87
N ILE A 20 -15.98 25.46 -23.81
CA ILE A 20 -16.70 24.45 -23.02
C ILE A 20 -18.19 24.60 -23.30
N HIS A 21 -18.84 23.54 -23.78
CA HIS A 21 -20.26 23.49 -24.09
C HIS A 21 -20.97 22.47 -23.20
N ARG A 22 -22.05 22.90 -22.53
CA ARG A 22 -23.02 21.96 -21.97
C ARG A 22 -23.82 21.38 -23.14
N VAL A 23 -23.85 20.06 -23.25
CA VAL A 23 -24.42 19.40 -24.43
C VAL A 23 -25.94 19.58 -24.47
N GLU A 24 -26.45 19.94 -25.65
CA GLU A 24 -27.87 19.91 -26.00
C GLU A 24 -28.14 18.77 -26.98
N ASP A 25 -29.36 18.23 -27.01
CA ASP A 25 -29.66 17.11 -27.89
C ASP A 25 -29.51 17.51 -29.37
N GLY A 26 -28.76 16.71 -30.13
CA GLY A 26 -28.48 16.97 -31.54
C GLY A 26 -27.36 17.98 -31.78
N MET A 27 -26.56 18.32 -30.77
CA MET A 27 -25.40 19.19 -30.94
C MET A 27 -24.31 18.51 -31.79
N ARG A 28 -23.81 19.21 -32.80
CA ARG A 28 -22.72 18.70 -33.65
C ARG A 28 -21.37 18.82 -32.94
N VAL A 29 -20.53 17.79 -33.07
CA VAL A 29 -19.16 17.83 -32.53
C VAL A 29 -18.26 18.67 -33.44
N GLU A 30 -17.54 19.62 -32.83
CA GLU A 30 -16.57 20.50 -33.47
C GLU A 30 -15.16 20.24 -32.91
N ALA A 31 -14.14 20.60 -33.70
CA ALA A 31 -12.76 20.47 -33.29
C ALA A 31 -12.42 21.49 -32.20
N ASN A 32 -11.51 21.12 -31.28
CA ASN A 32 -11.01 21.99 -30.21
C ASN A 32 -12.15 22.52 -29.31
N ALA A 33 -13.03 21.62 -28.85
CA ALA A 33 -14.13 21.93 -27.95
C ALA A 33 -14.25 20.85 -26.85
N ILE A 34 -14.69 21.26 -25.65
CA ILE A 34 -14.98 20.36 -24.52
C ILE A 34 -16.48 20.28 -24.34
N TYR A 35 -17.02 19.06 -24.29
CA TYR A 35 -18.44 18.79 -24.15
C TYR A 35 -18.74 18.19 -22.79
N LEU A 36 -19.64 18.82 -22.02
CA LEU A 36 -20.05 18.37 -20.70
C LEU A 36 -21.46 17.80 -20.72
N ILE A 37 -21.59 16.55 -20.25
CA ILE A 37 -22.87 15.86 -20.12
C ILE A 37 -23.77 16.53 -19.05
N PRO A 38 -25.07 16.78 -19.34
CA PRO A 38 -26.00 17.28 -18.34
C PRO A 38 -26.31 16.23 -17.25
N PRO A 39 -26.67 16.67 -16.02
CA PRO A 39 -27.06 15.75 -14.95
C PRO A 39 -28.32 14.95 -15.32
N LYS A 40 -28.41 13.71 -14.82
CA LYS A 40 -29.54 12.77 -15.06
C LYS A 40 -29.78 12.40 -16.52
N ARG A 41 -28.80 12.62 -17.41
CA ARG A 41 -28.84 12.20 -18.81
C ARG A 41 -27.69 11.26 -19.16
N ASN A 42 -27.89 10.45 -20.19
CA ASN A 42 -26.87 9.69 -20.87
C ASN A 42 -26.56 10.38 -22.21
N MET A 43 -25.33 10.23 -22.68
CA MET A 43 -24.85 10.84 -23.92
C MET A 43 -24.31 9.75 -24.83
N VAL A 44 -24.67 9.81 -26.11
CA VAL A 44 -24.14 8.93 -27.15
C VAL A 44 -23.77 9.75 -28.38
N LEU A 45 -22.79 9.27 -29.15
CA LEU A 45 -22.40 9.86 -30.42
C LEU A 45 -23.02 9.08 -31.58
N GLU A 46 -23.75 9.76 -32.45
CA GLU A 46 -24.38 9.16 -33.63
C GLU A 46 -24.26 10.13 -34.83
N ASN A 47 -23.63 9.69 -35.91
CA ASN A 47 -23.37 10.50 -37.11
C ASN A 47 -22.70 11.84 -36.77
N SER A 48 -21.70 11.83 -35.88
CA SER A 48 -21.01 13.03 -35.37
C SER A 48 -21.90 14.06 -34.64
N HIS A 49 -23.09 13.66 -34.20
CA HIS A 49 -23.97 14.46 -33.35
C HIS A 49 -24.10 13.82 -31.97
N LEU A 50 -24.06 14.63 -30.92
CA LEU A 50 -24.28 14.21 -29.55
C LEU A 50 -25.79 14.12 -29.28
N ARG A 51 -26.25 12.91 -28.96
CA ARG A 51 -27.64 12.63 -28.59
C ARG A 51 -27.75 12.39 -27.11
N LEU A 52 -28.78 12.96 -26.50
CA LEU A 52 -29.05 12.84 -25.08
C LEU A 52 -30.28 11.96 -24.85
N THR A 53 -30.12 10.97 -23.98
CA THR A 53 -31.22 10.11 -23.51
C THR A 53 -31.40 10.24 -22.00
N GLU A 54 -32.60 9.98 -21.50
CA GLU A 54 -32.86 10.00 -20.06
C GLU A 54 -32.23 8.76 -19.39
N GLN A 55 -31.73 8.95 -18.16
CA GLN A 55 -31.21 7.83 -17.38
C GLN A 55 -32.35 6.91 -16.93
N PRO A 56 -32.22 5.58 -17.04
CA PRO A 56 -33.24 4.65 -16.59
C PRO A 56 -33.42 4.72 -15.07
N ALA A 57 -34.67 4.75 -14.60
CA ALA A 57 -34.98 4.78 -13.17
C ALA A 57 -34.74 3.40 -12.55
N GLY A 58 -33.83 3.33 -11.56
CA GLY A 58 -33.68 2.15 -10.68
C GLY A 58 -32.72 1.05 -11.15
N GLY A 59 -31.71 1.36 -11.97
CA GLY A 59 -30.67 0.41 -12.38
C GLY A 59 -29.25 0.96 -12.30
N LEU A 60 -28.25 0.08 -12.42
CA LEU A 60 -26.84 0.48 -12.58
C LEU A 60 -26.69 1.24 -13.91
N ASN A 61 -26.41 2.54 -13.84
CA ASN A 61 -26.19 3.37 -15.02
C ASN A 61 -24.69 3.64 -15.22
N LEU A 62 -24.16 3.28 -16.39
CA LEU A 62 -22.75 3.37 -16.76
C LEU A 62 -22.59 4.30 -17.98
N PRO A 63 -22.71 5.63 -17.79
CA PRO A 63 -22.69 6.60 -18.89
C PRO A 63 -21.39 6.60 -19.70
N ILE A 64 -20.24 6.31 -19.08
CA ILE A 64 -18.95 6.33 -19.78
C ILE A 64 -18.83 5.12 -20.70
N ASP A 65 -19.23 3.93 -20.24
CA ASP A 65 -19.31 2.72 -21.07
C ASP A 65 -20.23 2.93 -22.28
N LEU A 66 -21.43 3.52 -22.06
CA LEU A 66 -22.38 3.81 -23.13
C LEU A 66 -21.80 4.78 -24.17
N PHE A 67 -21.13 5.83 -23.71
CA PHE A 67 -20.51 6.81 -24.61
C PHE A 67 -19.37 6.18 -25.41
N PHE A 68 -18.44 5.46 -24.77
CA PHE A 68 -17.33 4.77 -25.44
C PHE A 68 -17.82 3.75 -26.47
N GLN A 69 -18.88 3.01 -26.18
CA GLN A 69 -19.47 2.09 -27.15
C GLN A 69 -20.01 2.81 -28.39
N SER A 70 -20.68 3.95 -28.21
CA SER A 70 -21.18 4.76 -29.33
C SER A 70 -20.04 5.43 -30.12
N LEU A 71 -19.01 5.91 -29.42
CA LEU A 71 -17.82 6.51 -30.00
C LEU A 71 -17.05 5.50 -30.86
N ALA A 72 -16.89 4.26 -30.37
CA ALA A 72 -16.25 3.19 -31.13
C ALA A 72 -16.99 2.89 -32.45
N LYS A 73 -18.33 2.92 -32.44
CA LYS A 73 -19.15 2.69 -33.64
C LYS A 73 -19.06 3.84 -34.65
N ASP A 74 -19.06 5.09 -34.20
CA ASP A 74 -19.08 6.27 -35.09
C ASP A 74 -17.68 6.65 -35.58
N ALA A 75 -16.67 6.65 -34.69
CA ALA A 75 -15.32 7.11 -34.99
C ALA A 75 -14.35 5.99 -35.42
N GLY A 76 -14.66 4.73 -35.11
CA GLY A 76 -13.84 3.58 -35.48
C GLY A 76 -12.42 3.66 -34.90
N ASN A 77 -11.42 3.44 -35.74
CA ASN A 77 -10.00 3.49 -35.39
C ASN A 77 -9.49 4.90 -35.00
N ARG A 78 -10.29 5.95 -35.21
CA ARG A 78 -9.98 7.32 -34.78
C ARG A 78 -10.45 7.60 -33.36
N ALA A 79 -11.11 6.65 -32.71
CA ALA A 79 -11.58 6.81 -31.34
C ALA A 79 -10.40 6.72 -30.36
N ILE A 80 -10.34 7.65 -29.41
CA ILE A 80 -9.36 7.63 -28.31
C ILE A 80 -10.14 7.66 -27.00
N ALA A 81 -9.95 6.64 -26.18
CA ALA A 81 -10.51 6.57 -24.83
C ALA A 81 -9.42 6.87 -23.81
N ILE A 82 -9.68 7.81 -22.91
CA ILE A 82 -8.79 8.14 -21.79
C ILE A 82 -9.58 7.93 -20.50
N VAL A 83 -9.14 6.99 -19.67
CA VAL A 83 -9.73 6.73 -18.35
C VAL A 83 -8.84 7.37 -17.29
N LEU A 84 -9.38 8.37 -16.59
CA LEU A 84 -8.72 9.06 -15.50
C LEU A 84 -9.23 8.56 -14.14
N SER A 85 -8.70 9.16 -13.07
CA SER A 85 -9.08 8.90 -11.69
C SER A 85 -10.58 9.03 -11.45
N GLY A 86 -11.15 8.05 -10.75
CA GLY A 86 -12.57 7.97 -10.45
C GLY A 86 -12.91 6.69 -9.69
N THR A 87 -14.10 6.64 -9.10
CA THR A 87 -14.60 5.49 -8.34
C THR A 87 -15.47 4.59 -9.22
N GLY A 88 -15.47 3.28 -8.96
CA GLY A 88 -16.27 2.30 -9.70
C GLY A 88 -15.57 1.69 -10.92
N SER A 89 -16.34 1.16 -11.87
CA SER A 89 -15.83 0.41 -13.04
C SER A 89 -16.31 0.95 -14.39
N ASP A 90 -17.03 2.09 -14.38
CA ASP A 90 -17.56 2.72 -15.59
C ASP A 90 -16.42 3.11 -16.54
N GLY A 91 -16.57 2.81 -17.83
CA GLY A 91 -15.53 2.93 -18.87
C GLY A 91 -14.79 1.61 -19.16
N SER A 92 -14.78 0.63 -18.25
CA SER A 92 -14.03 -0.63 -18.44
C SER A 92 -14.64 -1.54 -19.51
N ARG A 93 -15.96 -1.48 -19.74
CA ARG A 93 -16.60 -2.26 -20.81
C ARG A 93 -16.43 -1.54 -22.14
N GLY A 94 -16.59 -0.22 -22.13
CA GLY A 94 -16.51 0.63 -23.32
C GLY A 94 -15.12 0.65 -23.96
N ILE A 95 -14.04 0.61 -23.17
CA ILE A 95 -12.68 0.51 -23.73
C ILE A 95 -12.47 -0.76 -24.56
N ARG A 96 -13.20 -1.85 -24.27
CA ARG A 96 -13.13 -3.07 -25.09
C ARG A 96 -13.67 -2.85 -26.49
N ASP A 97 -14.74 -2.07 -26.60
CA ASP A 97 -15.33 -1.74 -27.90
C ASP A 97 -14.44 -0.78 -28.69
N ILE A 98 -13.80 0.19 -28.02
CA ILE A 98 -12.81 1.11 -28.62
C ILE A 98 -11.60 0.33 -29.15
N HIS A 99 -11.03 -0.56 -28.33
CA HIS A 99 -9.89 -1.38 -28.73
C HIS A 99 -10.24 -2.31 -29.92
N LYS A 100 -11.41 -2.96 -29.90
CA LYS A 100 -11.90 -3.77 -31.03
C LYS A 100 -12.09 -2.96 -32.32
N ALA A 101 -12.43 -1.69 -32.22
CA ALA A 101 -12.56 -0.78 -33.35
C ALA A 101 -11.19 -0.26 -33.86
N GLY A 102 -10.08 -0.64 -33.23
CA GLY A 102 -8.73 -0.19 -33.56
C GLY A 102 -8.38 1.19 -33.00
N GLY A 103 -9.14 1.67 -32.01
CA GLY A 103 -8.90 2.94 -31.34
C GLY A 103 -7.91 2.85 -30.18
N LEU A 104 -7.33 3.99 -29.79
CA LEU A 104 -6.37 4.07 -28.69
C LEU A 104 -7.07 4.08 -27.33
N VAL A 105 -6.47 3.40 -26.36
CA VAL A 105 -6.92 3.36 -24.97
C VAL A 105 -5.75 3.78 -24.09
N MET A 106 -5.90 4.88 -23.39
CA MET A 106 -4.97 5.37 -22.37
C MET A 106 -5.63 5.30 -21.00
N VAL A 107 -4.88 4.89 -19.98
CA VAL A 107 -5.37 4.83 -18.61
C VAL A 107 -4.40 5.56 -17.68
N GLN A 108 -4.95 6.33 -16.75
CA GLN A 108 -4.15 6.99 -15.73
C GLN A 108 -3.43 5.97 -14.87
N SER A 109 -2.14 6.20 -14.62
CA SER A 109 -1.37 5.35 -13.73
C SER A 109 -1.99 5.36 -12.32
N ILE A 110 -2.12 4.18 -11.71
CA ILE A 110 -2.72 4.00 -10.38
C ILE A 110 -2.06 4.92 -9.35
N GLN A 111 -0.73 5.10 -9.44
CA GLN A 111 0.05 5.92 -8.52
C GLN A 111 -0.28 7.41 -8.57
N SER A 112 -0.81 7.89 -9.69
CA SER A 112 -1.18 9.30 -9.87
C SER A 112 -2.67 9.57 -9.63
N ALA A 113 -3.48 8.52 -9.48
CA ALA A 113 -4.92 8.62 -9.33
C ALA A 113 -5.29 8.82 -7.86
N GLY A 114 -6.02 9.89 -7.53
CA GLY A 114 -6.54 10.10 -6.17
C GLY A 114 -7.62 9.08 -5.77
N PHE A 115 -8.38 8.62 -6.77
CA PHE A 115 -9.30 7.48 -6.72
C PHE A 115 -8.94 6.51 -7.84
N ASP A 116 -8.56 5.29 -7.48
CA ASP A 116 -7.99 4.31 -8.41
C ASP A 116 -8.99 3.27 -8.93
N GLY A 117 -10.25 3.28 -8.47
CA GLY A 117 -11.26 2.28 -8.82
C GLY A 117 -11.47 2.14 -10.34
N MET A 118 -11.68 3.26 -11.03
CA MET A 118 -11.87 3.28 -12.49
C MET A 118 -10.57 2.92 -13.24
N PRO A 119 -9.40 3.53 -12.95
CA PRO A 119 -8.13 3.11 -13.54
C PRO A 119 -7.81 1.62 -13.35
N ARG A 120 -7.96 1.07 -12.14
CA ARG A 120 -7.77 -0.36 -11.85
C ARG A 120 -8.72 -1.23 -12.67
N SER A 121 -10.00 -0.86 -12.72
CA SER A 121 -11.00 -1.62 -13.48
C SER A 121 -10.70 -1.63 -14.98
N ALA A 122 -10.24 -0.50 -15.53
CA ALA A 122 -9.81 -0.38 -16.91
C ALA A 122 -8.53 -1.18 -17.19
N LEU A 123 -7.53 -1.11 -16.32
CA LEU A 123 -6.28 -1.87 -16.46
C LEU A 123 -6.50 -3.39 -16.39
N ARG A 124 -7.40 -3.86 -15.52
CA ARG A 124 -7.76 -5.29 -15.41
C ARG A 124 -8.33 -5.87 -16.71
N THR A 125 -8.78 -5.04 -17.65
CA THR A 125 -9.19 -5.54 -18.97
C THR A 125 -8.03 -6.01 -19.83
N GLY A 126 -6.79 -5.59 -19.53
CA GLY A 126 -5.60 -5.89 -20.33
C GLY A 126 -5.52 -5.14 -21.67
N LEU A 127 -6.41 -4.18 -21.92
CA LEU A 127 -6.54 -3.49 -23.22
C LEU A 127 -6.02 -2.05 -23.22
N ALA A 128 -5.34 -1.63 -22.14
CA ALA A 128 -4.73 -0.30 -22.08
C ALA A 128 -3.42 -0.30 -22.89
N HIS A 129 -3.32 0.56 -23.89
CA HIS A 129 -2.11 0.69 -24.70
C HIS A 129 -1.07 1.56 -24.02
N VAL A 130 -1.51 2.57 -23.26
CA VAL A 130 -0.63 3.49 -22.53
C VAL A 130 -1.12 3.64 -21.09
N VAL A 131 -0.20 3.47 -20.14
CA VAL A 131 -0.45 3.70 -18.72
C VAL A 131 0.53 4.76 -18.24
N SER A 132 0.05 5.96 -17.93
CA SER A 132 0.92 7.07 -17.55
C SER A 132 0.23 8.09 -16.63
N PRO A 133 0.98 8.93 -15.90
CA PRO A 133 0.41 10.08 -15.20
C PRO A 133 -0.22 11.08 -16.18
N PRO A 134 -1.27 11.83 -15.79
CA PRO A 134 -1.95 12.77 -16.69
C PRO A 134 -1.04 13.82 -17.31
N ALA A 135 0.06 14.20 -16.64
CA ALA A 135 1.06 15.11 -17.16
C ALA A 135 1.79 14.60 -18.42
N ASN A 136 1.90 13.27 -18.58
CA ASN A 136 2.64 12.63 -19.67
C ASN A 136 1.72 12.12 -20.80
N MET A 137 0.40 12.15 -20.61
CA MET A 137 -0.56 11.71 -21.64
C MET A 137 -0.63 12.62 -22.87
N PRO A 138 -0.56 13.97 -22.75
CA PRO A 138 -0.70 14.85 -23.91
C PRO A 138 0.38 14.65 -24.98
N SER A 139 1.63 14.41 -24.56
CA SER A 139 2.72 14.12 -25.49
C SER A 139 2.43 12.82 -26.25
N ARG A 140 2.15 11.73 -25.53
CA ARG A 140 1.80 10.43 -26.12
C ARG A 140 0.59 10.50 -27.05
N LEU A 141 -0.41 11.32 -26.72
CA LEU A 141 -1.58 11.52 -27.57
C LEU A 141 -1.22 12.26 -28.86
N THR A 142 -0.33 13.26 -28.76
CA THR A 142 0.17 13.99 -29.92
C THR A 142 0.99 13.08 -30.83
N ASP A 143 1.83 12.23 -30.25
CA ASP A 143 2.65 11.25 -30.97
C ASP A 143 1.78 10.25 -31.74
N TYR A 144 0.74 9.70 -31.09
CA TYR A 144 -0.21 8.80 -31.73
C TYR A 144 -0.98 9.47 -32.87
N VAL A 145 -1.47 10.70 -32.66
CA VAL A 145 -2.22 11.45 -33.69
C VAL A 145 -1.30 11.80 -34.89
N ALA A 146 -0.02 12.07 -34.64
CA ALA A 146 0.95 12.39 -35.69
C ALA A 146 1.34 11.17 -36.53
N SER A 147 1.53 9.99 -35.93
CA SER A 147 1.92 8.76 -36.64
C SER A 147 1.47 7.49 -35.90
N PRO A 148 0.23 7.00 -36.15
CA PRO A 148 -0.32 5.83 -35.45
C PRO A 148 0.52 4.55 -35.62
N GLU A 149 1.02 4.27 -36.83
CA GLU A 149 1.79 3.03 -37.09
C GLU A 149 3.18 3.04 -36.44
N THR A 150 3.86 4.20 -36.45
CA THR A 150 5.15 4.37 -35.76
C THR A 150 4.99 4.27 -34.25
N PHE A 151 3.92 4.86 -33.70
CA PHE A 151 3.62 4.82 -32.28
C PHE A 151 3.34 3.40 -31.78
N SER A 152 2.59 2.60 -32.55
CA SER A 152 2.39 1.18 -32.23
C SER A 152 3.71 0.39 -32.25
N ALA A 153 4.57 0.62 -33.25
CA ALA A 153 5.88 -0.04 -33.32
C ALA A 153 6.87 0.42 -32.22
N GLU A 154 6.77 1.66 -31.75
CA GLU A 154 7.56 2.19 -30.63
C GLU A 154 7.08 1.64 -29.28
N LEU A 155 5.77 1.48 -29.09
CA LEU A 155 5.22 0.80 -27.92
C LEU A 155 5.63 -0.68 -27.85
N GLU A 156 5.66 -1.37 -28.99
CA GLU A 156 6.16 -2.75 -29.08
C GLU A 156 7.64 -2.81 -28.73
N LYS A 157 8.47 -1.86 -29.19
CA LYS A 157 9.89 -1.77 -28.83
C LYS A 157 10.16 -1.35 -27.38
N GLU A 158 9.33 -0.47 -26.81
CA GLU A 158 9.39 -0.12 -25.38
C GLU A 158 9.07 -1.34 -24.50
N ASN A 159 8.16 -2.22 -24.95
CA ASN A 159 7.86 -3.50 -24.29
C ASN A 159 8.97 -4.55 -24.48
N GLU A 160 9.69 -4.57 -25.61
CA GLU A 160 10.86 -5.43 -25.86
C GLU A 160 12.11 -5.01 -25.06
N GLY A 161 12.18 -3.75 -24.60
CA GLY A 161 13.25 -3.22 -23.74
C GLY A 161 13.08 -3.54 -22.25
N GLU A 162 11.95 -4.11 -21.83
CA GLU A 162 11.73 -4.58 -20.47
C GLU A 162 12.38 -5.95 -20.28
N GLY A 163 13.30 -6.07 -19.30
CA GLY A 163 13.95 -7.37 -19.02
C GLY A 163 12.93 -8.49 -18.77
N GLU A 164 13.27 -9.73 -19.11
CA GLU A 164 12.38 -10.92 -19.09
C GLU A 164 11.57 -11.10 -17.78
N LEU A 165 12.09 -10.65 -16.64
CA LEU A 165 11.39 -10.66 -15.35
C LEU A 165 10.26 -9.63 -15.23
N ALA A 166 10.38 -8.47 -15.88
CA ALA A 166 9.35 -7.44 -15.87
C ALA A 166 8.09 -7.90 -16.60
N VAL A 167 8.25 -8.68 -17.68
CA VAL A 167 7.14 -9.35 -18.37
C VAL A 167 6.39 -10.27 -17.41
N VAL A 168 7.10 -11.12 -16.67
CA VAL A 168 6.51 -12.02 -15.66
C VAL A 168 5.75 -11.22 -14.58
N PHE A 169 6.35 -10.14 -14.06
CA PHE A 169 5.71 -9.30 -13.05
C PHE A 169 4.45 -8.63 -13.56
N ARG A 170 4.45 -8.16 -14.81
CA ARG A 170 3.28 -7.58 -15.46
C ARG A 170 2.16 -8.61 -15.60
N LEU A 171 2.48 -9.82 -16.05
CA LEU A 171 1.49 -10.91 -16.15
C LEU A 171 0.86 -11.24 -14.79
N PHE A 172 1.67 -11.34 -13.73
CA PHE A 172 1.15 -11.59 -12.39
C PHE A 172 0.33 -10.44 -11.82
N ARG A 173 0.76 -9.19 -12.06
CA ARG A 173 0.02 -8.02 -11.62
C ARG A 173 -1.34 -7.93 -12.32
N ASN A 174 -1.40 -8.26 -13.61
CA ASN A 174 -2.63 -8.24 -14.39
C ASN A 174 -3.59 -9.36 -13.98
N GLN A 175 -3.09 -10.59 -13.76
CA GLN A 175 -3.92 -11.77 -13.49
C GLN A 175 -4.29 -11.91 -12.01
N TYR A 176 -3.35 -11.71 -11.09
CA TYR A 176 -3.53 -11.98 -9.65
C TYR A 176 -3.51 -10.72 -8.77
N GLY A 177 -3.17 -9.55 -9.34
CA GLY A 177 -3.14 -8.29 -8.58
C GLY A 177 -2.05 -8.22 -7.51
N ILE A 178 -1.02 -9.08 -7.60
CA ILE A 178 0.15 -9.09 -6.72
C ILE A 178 1.34 -8.51 -7.45
N ASP A 179 2.05 -7.61 -6.77
CA ASP A 179 3.24 -6.97 -7.34
C ASP A 179 4.53 -7.68 -6.91
N PHE A 180 5.03 -8.55 -7.79
CA PHE A 180 6.27 -9.27 -7.55
C PHE A 180 7.53 -8.39 -7.64
N SER A 181 7.44 -7.11 -8.01
CA SER A 181 8.60 -6.20 -7.94
C SER A 181 9.10 -5.94 -6.52
N PHE A 182 8.29 -6.24 -5.50
CA PHE A 182 8.65 -6.13 -4.08
C PHE A 182 9.36 -7.37 -3.53
N TYR A 183 9.50 -8.41 -4.35
CA TYR A 183 10.11 -9.68 -4.00
C TYR A 183 11.55 -9.74 -4.50
N LYS A 184 12.40 -10.47 -3.76
CA LYS A 184 13.81 -10.65 -4.12
C LYS A 184 13.95 -11.29 -5.50
N PRO A 185 14.59 -10.63 -6.47
CA PRO A 185 14.73 -11.14 -7.83
C PRO A 185 15.38 -12.54 -7.89
N SER A 186 16.39 -12.79 -7.05
CA SER A 186 17.10 -14.08 -6.99
C SER A 186 16.20 -15.26 -6.62
N THR A 187 15.19 -15.05 -5.78
CA THR A 187 14.22 -16.09 -5.41
C THR A 187 13.33 -16.44 -6.60
N ILE A 188 12.88 -15.42 -7.33
CA ILE A 188 11.99 -15.58 -8.47
C ILE A 188 12.74 -16.22 -9.64
N THR A 189 13.93 -15.71 -9.98
CA THR A 189 14.76 -16.25 -11.09
C THR A 189 15.00 -17.74 -10.92
N ARG A 190 15.34 -18.20 -9.71
CA ARG A 190 15.58 -19.64 -9.44
C ARG A 190 14.34 -20.51 -9.65
N ARG A 191 13.15 -20.00 -9.30
CA ARG A 191 11.88 -20.72 -9.50
C ARG A 191 11.48 -20.74 -10.96
N LEU A 192 11.69 -19.62 -11.66
CA LEU A 192 11.47 -19.48 -13.08
C LEU A 192 12.35 -20.43 -13.89
N GLU A 193 13.66 -20.46 -13.63
CA GLU A 193 14.60 -21.41 -14.26
C GLU A 193 14.23 -22.88 -14.00
N ARG A 194 13.69 -23.19 -12.82
CA ARG A 194 13.20 -24.53 -12.50
C ARG A 194 11.97 -24.89 -13.32
N ARG A 195 11.01 -23.97 -13.49
CA ARG A 195 9.82 -24.20 -14.33
C ARG A 195 10.19 -24.38 -15.79
N VAL A 196 11.07 -23.53 -16.35
CA VAL A 196 11.61 -23.65 -17.72
C VAL A 196 12.11 -25.08 -17.98
N LYS A 197 12.88 -25.66 -17.03
CA LYS A 197 13.38 -27.03 -17.14
C LYS A 197 12.29 -28.11 -17.03
N LEU A 198 11.23 -27.87 -16.24
CA LEU A 198 10.15 -28.83 -16.03
C LEU A 198 9.17 -28.87 -17.20
N THR A 199 8.94 -27.74 -17.87
CA THR A 199 8.10 -27.65 -19.08
C THR A 199 8.84 -28.06 -20.35
N GLY A 200 10.17 -28.21 -20.28
CA GLY A 200 11.00 -28.62 -21.42
C GLY A 200 11.33 -27.47 -22.38
N CYS A 201 11.14 -26.21 -21.97
CA CYS A 201 11.54 -25.05 -22.77
C CYS A 201 13.07 -24.89 -22.72
N GLU A 202 13.69 -24.55 -23.85
CA GLU A 202 15.15 -24.39 -23.94
C GLU A 202 15.61 -23.00 -23.50
N THR A 203 14.72 -22.00 -23.60
CA THR A 203 15.01 -20.59 -23.27
C THR A 203 13.93 -19.98 -22.40
N LEU A 204 14.29 -18.93 -21.65
CA LEU A 204 13.32 -18.18 -20.85
C LEU A 204 12.30 -17.46 -21.75
N THR A 205 12.73 -16.94 -22.90
CA THR A 205 11.85 -16.29 -23.88
C THR A 205 10.77 -17.24 -24.41
N GLU A 206 11.11 -18.49 -24.71
CA GLU A 206 10.13 -19.52 -25.13
C GLU A 206 9.12 -19.82 -24.01
N TYR A 207 9.60 -19.90 -22.77
CA TYR A 207 8.75 -20.11 -21.62
C TYR A 207 7.82 -18.92 -21.35
N LEU A 208 8.28 -17.67 -21.56
CA LEU A 208 7.44 -16.48 -21.47
C LEU A 208 6.26 -16.55 -22.44
N HIS A 209 6.51 -16.98 -23.68
CA HIS A 209 5.45 -17.16 -24.68
C HIS A 209 4.47 -18.27 -24.31
N CYS A 210 4.97 -19.33 -23.65
CA CYS A 210 4.14 -20.41 -23.12
C CYS A 210 3.18 -19.88 -22.05
N ILE A 211 3.65 -19.12 -21.06
CA ILE A 211 2.80 -18.60 -19.97
C ILE A 211 1.86 -17.47 -20.41
N GLU A 212 2.17 -16.77 -21.50
CA GLU A 212 1.23 -15.81 -22.12
C GLU A 212 0.05 -16.52 -22.80
N SER A 213 0.28 -17.72 -23.32
CA SER A 213 -0.71 -18.49 -24.08
C SER A 213 -1.50 -19.49 -23.22
N ASP A 214 -0.87 -20.05 -22.19
CA ASP A 214 -1.44 -21.06 -21.30
C ASP A 214 -1.62 -20.53 -19.87
N SER A 215 -2.85 -20.18 -19.53
CA SER A 215 -3.21 -19.69 -18.19
C SER A 215 -2.97 -20.72 -17.09
N ARG A 216 -2.98 -22.03 -17.39
CA ARG A 216 -2.73 -23.09 -16.39
C ARG A 216 -1.27 -23.15 -16.00
N GLU A 217 -0.37 -22.92 -16.94
CA GLU A 217 1.05 -22.86 -16.65
C GLU A 217 1.38 -21.59 -15.87
N LEU A 218 0.76 -20.46 -16.21
CA LEU A 218 0.86 -19.22 -15.42
C LEU A 218 0.40 -19.44 -13.96
N ASP A 219 -0.75 -20.10 -13.74
CA ASP A 219 -1.24 -20.48 -12.40
C ASP A 219 -0.27 -21.40 -11.67
N THR A 220 0.42 -22.29 -12.40
CA THR A 220 1.35 -23.24 -11.80
C THR A 220 2.68 -22.59 -11.43
N LEU A 221 3.18 -21.66 -12.26
CA LEU A 221 4.33 -20.82 -11.91
C LEU A 221 4.00 -19.93 -10.71
N TYR A 222 2.82 -19.33 -10.68
CA TYR A 222 2.34 -18.52 -9.57
C TYR A 222 2.33 -19.32 -8.26
N ARG A 223 1.80 -20.54 -8.26
CA ARG A 223 1.85 -21.46 -7.10
C ARG A 223 3.27 -21.90 -6.72
N ASP A 224 4.18 -22.14 -7.67
CA ASP A 224 5.58 -22.50 -7.30
C ASP A 224 6.36 -21.32 -6.71
N LEU A 225 5.94 -20.08 -7.01
CA LEU A 225 6.52 -18.85 -6.45
C LEU A 225 6.02 -18.57 -5.02
N LEU A 226 4.75 -18.81 -4.75
CA LEU A 226 4.19 -18.74 -3.41
C LEU A 226 4.50 -20.05 -2.68
N VAL A 227 5.54 -20.08 -1.84
CA VAL A 227 5.94 -21.32 -1.17
C VAL A 227 4.85 -21.76 -0.16
N GLU A 228 4.03 -22.74 -0.54
CA GLU A 228 2.87 -23.24 0.22
C GLU A 228 3.20 -24.19 1.39
N VAL A 229 4.47 -24.40 1.74
CA VAL A 229 4.81 -25.43 2.74
C VAL A 229 4.69 -24.88 4.16
N THR A 230 3.56 -25.19 4.80
CA THR A 230 3.30 -25.01 6.23
C THR A 230 2.93 -26.33 6.91
N HIS A 231 3.02 -26.39 8.23
CA HIS A 231 2.58 -27.53 9.03
C HIS A 231 2.26 -27.08 10.46
N PHE A 232 1.40 -27.84 11.14
CA PHE A 232 1.02 -27.55 12.52
C PHE A 232 2.25 -27.54 13.44
N PHE A 233 2.27 -26.56 14.36
CA PHE A 233 3.35 -26.35 15.33
C PHE A 233 4.75 -26.30 14.69
N ARG A 234 4.87 -25.60 13.55
CA ARG A 234 6.14 -25.40 12.85
C ARG A 234 7.21 -24.83 13.78
N ASP A 235 8.32 -25.55 13.92
CA ASP A 235 9.34 -25.32 14.96
C ASP A 235 8.76 -25.50 16.38
N PRO A 236 8.56 -26.75 16.85
CA PRO A 236 7.81 -27.04 18.08
C PRO A 236 8.31 -26.32 19.33
N GLU A 237 9.62 -26.13 19.46
CA GLU A 237 10.23 -25.40 20.58
C GLU A 237 9.77 -23.93 20.62
N SER A 238 9.57 -23.30 19.46
CA SER A 238 9.07 -21.92 19.38
C SER A 238 7.63 -21.79 19.91
N PHE A 239 6.76 -22.75 19.52
CA PHE A 239 5.38 -22.81 19.99
C PHE A 239 5.29 -23.21 21.47
N GLN A 240 6.24 -24.00 21.98
CA GLN A 240 6.33 -24.29 23.40
C GLN A 240 6.67 -23.02 24.20
N ARG A 241 7.62 -22.20 23.73
CA ARG A 241 7.94 -20.90 24.37
C ARG A 241 6.75 -19.94 24.30
N LEU A 242 6.05 -19.90 23.16
CA LEU A 242 4.82 -19.14 23.02
C LEU A 242 3.75 -19.60 24.04
N ARG A 243 3.53 -20.92 24.17
CA ARG A 243 2.55 -21.52 25.09
C ARG A 243 2.87 -21.24 26.56
N ASP A 244 4.13 -21.41 26.96
CA ASP A 244 4.48 -21.43 28.37
C ASP A 244 4.82 -20.03 28.92
N THR A 245 5.24 -19.08 28.05
CA THR A 245 5.70 -17.74 28.47
C THR A 245 4.82 -16.60 27.98
N VAL A 246 4.39 -16.63 26.72
CA VAL A 246 3.73 -15.47 26.08
C VAL A 246 2.21 -15.51 26.26
N ILE A 247 1.58 -16.62 25.88
CA ILE A 247 0.12 -16.76 25.87
C ILE A 247 -0.50 -16.54 27.25
N PRO A 248 0.02 -17.08 28.36
CA PRO A 248 -0.55 -16.84 29.69
C PRO A 248 -0.60 -15.36 30.05
N GLN A 249 0.45 -14.61 29.72
CA GLN A 249 0.54 -13.17 30.00
C GLN A 249 -0.44 -12.36 29.15
N LEU A 250 -0.59 -12.72 27.86
CA LEU A 250 -1.56 -12.06 26.98
C LEU A 250 -3.00 -12.34 27.40
N VAL A 251 -3.31 -13.58 27.81
CA VAL A 251 -4.63 -13.95 28.33
C VAL A 251 -4.96 -13.16 29.59
N GLU A 252 -4.03 -13.04 30.54
CA GLU A 252 -4.22 -12.22 31.75
C GLU A 252 -4.49 -10.73 31.43
N GLN A 253 -3.81 -10.17 30.42
CA GLN A 253 -4.05 -8.81 29.95
C GLN A 253 -5.43 -8.66 29.30
N ALA A 254 -5.83 -9.66 28.50
CA ALA A 254 -7.11 -9.68 27.80
C ALA A 254 -8.32 -9.87 28.72
N VAL A 255 -8.15 -10.35 29.97
CA VAL A 255 -9.24 -10.37 30.97
C VAL A 255 -9.82 -8.97 31.19
N VAL A 256 -8.99 -7.92 31.09
CA VAL A 256 -9.43 -6.53 31.30
C VAL A 256 -10.29 -6.03 30.12
N SER A 257 -9.95 -6.38 28.88
CA SER A 257 -10.69 -6.00 27.68
C SER A 257 -11.90 -6.90 27.41
N GLY A 258 -11.88 -8.14 27.88
CA GLY A 258 -12.88 -9.18 27.57
C GLY A 258 -12.72 -9.81 26.17
N GLU A 259 -11.71 -9.39 25.42
CA GLU A 259 -11.43 -9.83 24.05
C GLU A 259 -9.92 -9.98 23.84
N MET A 260 -9.50 -11.03 23.14
CA MET A 260 -8.13 -11.24 22.69
C MET A 260 -8.08 -11.35 21.15
N ARG A 261 -7.26 -10.50 20.53
CA ARG A 261 -7.15 -10.39 19.07
C ARG A 261 -5.77 -10.82 18.60
N VAL A 262 -5.73 -11.81 17.72
CA VAL A 262 -4.51 -12.37 17.13
C VAL A 262 -4.54 -12.15 15.63
N TRP A 263 -3.42 -11.76 15.02
CA TRP A 263 -3.29 -11.64 13.57
C TRP A 263 -2.16 -12.54 13.05
N VAL A 264 -2.49 -13.40 12.10
CA VAL A 264 -1.57 -14.34 11.44
C VAL A 264 -1.54 -14.02 9.94
N PRO A 265 -0.73 -13.05 9.51
CA PRO A 265 -0.53 -12.76 8.09
C PRO A 265 0.37 -13.79 7.41
N GLY A 266 0.02 -14.17 6.17
CA GLY A 266 0.63 -15.26 5.42
C GLY A 266 0.26 -16.63 5.98
N CYS A 267 -1.03 -16.84 6.27
CA CYS A 267 -1.50 -18.06 6.94
C CYS A 267 -1.45 -19.33 6.08
N ALA A 268 -1.22 -19.22 4.77
CA ALA A 268 -1.25 -20.32 3.81
C ALA A 268 -2.51 -21.19 4.00
N THR A 269 -2.36 -22.51 4.19
CA THR A 269 -3.44 -23.48 4.40
C THR A 269 -3.97 -23.53 5.85
N GLY A 270 -3.60 -22.56 6.70
CA GLY A 270 -4.23 -22.31 8.00
C GLY A 270 -3.56 -22.97 9.22
N GLU A 271 -2.58 -23.84 9.03
CA GLU A 271 -1.98 -24.62 10.12
C GLU A 271 -1.38 -23.76 11.24
N GLU A 272 -0.76 -22.62 10.91
CA GLU A 272 -0.22 -21.71 11.91
C GLU A 272 -1.33 -21.02 12.71
N ALA A 273 -2.35 -20.51 12.02
CA ALA A 273 -3.50 -19.85 12.64
C ALA A 273 -4.23 -20.79 13.61
N TYR A 274 -4.47 -22.04 13.20
CA TYR A 274 -5.06 -23.04 14.08
C TYR A 274 -4.12 -23.46 15.22
N SER A 275 -2.81 -23.57 14.97
CA SER A 275 -1.85 -23.89 16.06
C SER A 275 -1.89 -22.83 17.16
N ILE A 276 -1.91 -21.54 16.80
CA ILE A 276 -2.00 -20.44 17.77
C ILE A 276 -3.37 -20.43 18.43
N ALA A 277 -4.46 -20.57 17.66
CA ALA A 277 -5.82 -20.62 18.20
C ALA A 277 -5.98 -21.73 19.25
N ILE A 278 -5.45 -22.93 18.98
CA ILE A 278 -5.43 -24.07 19.92
C ILE A 278 -4.74 -23.68 21.22
N LEU A 279 -3.55 -23.07 21.15
CA LEU A 279 -2.78 -22.73 22.35
C LEU A 279 -3.48 -21.66 23.19
N VAL A 280 -4.06 -20.64 22.55
CA VAL A 280 -4.77 -19.57 23.25
C VAL A 280 -6.07 -20.11 23.86
N HIS A 281 -6.88 -20.81 23.08
CA HIS A 281 -8.12 -21.41 23.54
C HIS A 281 -7.89 -22.38 24.70
N ASP A 282 -6.86 -23.24 24.62
CA ASP A 282 -6.51 -24.16 25.70
C ASP A 282 -6.05 -23.43 26.98
N CYS A 283 -5.36 -22.30 26.84
CA CYS A 283 -4.97 -21.45 27.98
C CYS A 283 -6.18 -20.79 28.65
N ILE A 284 -7.06 -20.16 27.88
CA ILE A 284 -8.31 -19.54 28.37
C ILE A 284 -9.13 -20.57 29.15
N HIS A 285 -9.28 -21.77 28.57
CA HIS A 285 -10.05 -22.85 29.18
C HIS A 285 -9.41 -23.40 30.47
N ARG A 286 -8.08 -23.44 30.55
CA ARG A 286 -7.33 -23.87 31.75
C ARG A 286 -7.40 -22.84 32.87
N GLN A 287 -7.42 -21.55 32.55
CA GLN A 287 -7.51 -20.46 33.53
C GLN A 287 -8.95 -20.15 33.96
N GLY A 288 -9.95 -20.61 33.20
CA GLY A 288 -11.36 -20.42 33.52
C GLY A 288 -11.86 -18.99 33.29
N HIS A 289 -11.24 -18.28 32.35
CA HIS A 289 -11.67 -16.93 31.95
C HIS A 289 -12.69 -17.01 30.81
N ASP A 290 -13.58 -16.02 30.75
CA ASP A 290 -14.53 -15.82 29.66
C ASP A 290 -14.01 -14.68 28.78
N ILE A 291 -13.25 -15.03 27.74
CA ILE A 291 -12.59 -14.09 26.83
C ILE A 291 -12.97 -14.48 25.39
N ASP A 292 -13.46 -13.51 24.63
CA ASP A 292 -13.74 -13.69 23.20
C ASP A 292 -12.43 -13.72 22.41
N LEU A 293 -12.11 -14.86 21.78
CA LEU A 293 -10.90 -15.05 20.98
C LEU A 293 -11.19 -14.82 19.50
N LYS A 294 -10.50 -13.85 18.89
CA LYS A 294 -10.54 -13.60 17.45
C LYS A 294 -9.16 -13.73 16.83
N VAL A 295 -9.02 -14.69 15.92
CA VAL A 295 -7.79 -14.90 15.13
C VAL A 295 -8.05 -14.48 13.69
N PHE A 296 -7.49 -13.34 13.29
CA PHE A 296 -7.47 -12.90 11.90
C PHE A 296 -6.35 -13.64 11.18
N ALA A 297 -6.70 -14.54 10.27
CA ALA A 297 -5.76 -15.29 9.45
C ALA A 297 -5.86 -14.79 8.02
N THR A 298 -4.78 -14.23 7.48
CA THR A 298 -4.85 -13.58 6.17
C THR A 298 -3.77 -14.04 5.22
N ASP A 299 -4.11 -14.12 3.93
CA ASP A 299 -3.17 -14.50 2.88
C ASP A 299 -3.57 -13.83 1.55
N VAL A 300 -2.66 -13.82 0.59
CA VAL A 300 -2.92 -13.37 -0.78
C VAL A 300 -3.43 -14.51 -1.66
N HIS A 301 -3.17 -15.77 -1.27
CA HIS A 301 -3.51 -16.94 -2.06
C HIS A 301 -4.90 -17.50 -1.72
N GLN A 302 -5.88 -17.24 -2.59
CA GLN A 302 -7.28 -17.58 -2.36
C GLN A 302 -7.52 -19.09 -2.16
N THR A 303 -6.91 -19.96 -2.97
CA THR A 303 -7.10 -21.42 -2.87
C THR A 303 -6.56 -21.99 -1.55
N SER A 304 -5.45 -21.45 -1.03
CA SER A 304 -4.94 -21.85 0.28
C SER A 304 -5.89 -21.41 1.40
N MET A 305 -6.47 -20.21 1.30
CA MET A 305 -7.46 -19.73 2.26
C MET A 305 -8.76 -20.53 2.22
N GLU A 306 -9.22 -20.99 1.06
CA GLU A 306 -10.38 -21.88 0.96
C GLU A 306 -10.13 -23.20 1.71
N THR A 307 -8.94 -23.77 1.55
CA THR A 307 -8.51 -24.97 2.29
C THR A 307 -8.45 -24.71 3.80
N ALA A 308 -7.85 -23.59 4.19
CA ALA A 308 -7.75 -23.16 5.59
C ALA A 308 -9.15 -22.96 6.23
N SER A 309 -10.04 -22.31 5.47
CA SER A 309 -11.41 -22.02 5.86
C SER A 309 -12.27 -23.28 5.95
N ALA A 310 -12.02 -24.30 5.12
CA ALA A 310 -12.69 -25.59 5.28
C ALA A 310 -12.27 -26.31 6.57
N GLY A 311 -11.03 -26.11 7.03
CA GLY A 311 -10.53 -26.71 8.27
C GLY A 311 -10.43 -28.24 8.19
N VAL A 312 -10.17 -28.78 7.00
CA VAL A 312 -10.09 -30.22 6.75
C VAL A 312 -8.66 -30.60 6.37
N TYR A 313 -8.06 -31.49 7.15
CA TYR A 313 -6.65 -31.84 7.04
C TYR A 313 -6.45 -33.35 6.92
N SER A 314 -5.39 -33.73 6.21
CA SER A 314 -4.99 -35.15 6.10
C SER A 314 -4.34 -35.66 7.39
N SER A 315 -4.36 -36.99 7.58
CA SER A 315 -3.61 -37.66 8.66
C SER A 315 -2.13 -37.28 8.67
N ALA A 316 -1.51 -37.07 7.50
CA ALA A 316 -0.12 -36.65 7.39
C ALA A 316 0.11 -35.24 7.93
N SER A 317 -0.81 -34.30 7.67
CA SER A 317 -0.72 -32.91 8.12
C SER A 317 -0.77 -32.80 9.65
N VAL A 318 -1.66 -33.57 10.30
CA VAL A 318 -1.83 -33.56 11.77
C VAL A 318 -0.87 -34.48 12.51
N SER A 319 -0.05 -35.26 11.80
CA SER A 319 0.84 -36.27 12.40
C SER A 319 1.87 -35.69 13.37
N ARG A 320 2.29 -34.44 13.15
CA ARG A 320 3.29 -33.73 13.97
C ARG A 320 2.70 -32.99 15.17
N MET A 321 1.38 -32.98 15.30
CA MET A 321 0.71 -32.33 16.41
C MET A 321 0.85 -33.13 17.70
N PRO A 322 0.91 -32.48 18.87
CA PRO A 322 0.71 -33.14 20.15
C PRO A 322 -0.62 -33.90 20.17
N ILE A 323 -0.59 -35.16 20.61
CA ILE A 323 -1.75 -36.06 20.61
C ILE A 323 -2.91 -35.45 21.40
N GLU A 324 -2.61 -34.82 22.54
CA GLU A 324 -3.57 -34.13 23.40
C GLU A 324 -4.42 -33.08 22.66
N PHE A 325 -3.79 -32.28 21.80
CA PHE A 325 -4.51 -31.26 21.03
C PHE A 325 -5.25 -31.86 19.84
N ARG A 326 -4.67 -32.87 19.20
CA ARG A 326 -5.32 -33.55 18.08
C ARG A 326 -6.62 -34.23 18.51
N GLU A 327 -6.64 -34.89 19.66
CA GLU A 327 -7.84 -35.57 20.17
C GLU A 327 -8.91 -34.59 20.65
N ARG A 328 -8.50 -33.43 21.18
CA ARG A 328 -9.43 -32.42 21.71
C ARG A 328 -10.04 -31.51 20.64
N TYR A 329 -9.25 -31.12 19.64
CA TYR A 329 -9.61 -30.07 18.67
C TYR A 329 -9.88 -30.57 17.25
N PHE A 330 -9.79 -31.88 17.01
CA PHE A 330 -10.11 -32.47 15.72
C PHE A 330 -11.04 -33.68 15.84
N ALA A 331 -12.06 -33.70 14.98
CA ALA A 331 -12.89 -34.86 14.74
C ALA A 331 -12.34 -35.66 13.55
N ARG A 332 -12.07 -36.94 13.75
CA ARG A 332 -11.66 -37.83 12.65
C ARG A 332 -12.90 -38.37 11.93
N ILE A 333 -13.04 -38.05 10.65
CA ILE A 333 -14.11 -38.54 9.77
C ILE A 333 -13.44 -39.27 8.60
N GLY A 334 -13.45 -40.60 8.63
CA GLY A 334 -12.68 -41.44 7.70
C GLY A 334 -11.17 -41.23 7.86
N ASP A 335 -10.51 -40.81 6.78
CA ASP A 335 -9.08 -40.51 6.73
C ASP A 335 -8.74 -39.01 6.87
N LEU A 336 -9.77 -38.17 7.05
CA LEU A 336 -9.65 -36.74 7.20
C LEU A 336 -9.91 -36.31 8.65
N TYR A 337 -9.24 -35.23 9.05
CA TYR A 337 -9.36 -34.58 10.35
C TYR A 337 -10.01 -33.22 10.16
N HIS A 338 -11.18 -33.05 10.77
CA HIS A 338 -11.93 -31.79 10.75
C HIS A 338 -11.66 -31.01 12.03
N VAL A 339 -11.33 -29.74 11.90
CA VAL A 339 -11.20 -28.83 13.05
C VAL A 339 -12.56 -28.74 13.76
N ASP A 340 -12.53 -28.77 15.10
CA ASP A 340 -13.72 -28.59 15.93
C ASP A 340 -14.44 -27.26 15.61
N ALA A 341 -15.78 -27.29 15.60
CA ALA A 341 -16.59 -26.15 15.18
C ALA A 341 -16.40 -24.92 16.07
N ALA A 342 -16.23 -25.10 17.39
CA ALA A 342 -16.03 -23.98 18.31
C ALA A 342 -14.69 -23.29 18.06
N LEU A 343 -13.62 -24.08 17.88
CA LEU A 343 -12.30 -23.55 17.53
C LEU A 343 -12.31 -22.87 16.15
N ARG A 344 -13.01 -23.45 15.18
CA ARG A 344 -13.14 -22.93 13.81
C ARG A 344 -13.80 -21.55 13.79
N GLN A 345 -14.80 -21.31 14.64
CA GLN A 345 -15.52 -20.03 14.72
C GLN A 345 -14.64 -18.87 15.22
N CYS A 346 -13.61 -19.16 16.02
CA CYS A 346 -12.66 -18.14 16.48
C CYS A 346 -11.72 -17.64 15.37
N VAL A 347 -11.58 -18.36 14.25
CA VAL A 347 -10.63 -18.04 13.17
C VAL A 347 -11.34 -17.43 11.97
N ILE A 348 -10.97 -16.20 11.64
CA ILE A 348 -11.51 -15.39 10.56
C ILE A 348 -10.50 -15.37 9.42
N PHE A 349 -10.84 -15.97 8.28
CA PHE A 349 -10.00 -15.97 7.09
C PHE A 349 -10.39 -14.83 6.15
N ALA A 350 -9.43 -14.01 5.72
CA ALA A 350 -9.68 -12.92 4.78
C ALA A 350 -8.50 -12.70 3.82
N PRO A 351 -8.76 -12.37 2.54
CA PRO A 351 -7.71 -11.95 1.63
C PRO A 351 -7.06 -10.65 2.11
N HIS A 352 -5.73 -10.64 2.22
CA HIS A 352 -4.97 -9.45 2.63
C HIS A 352 -3.56 -9.50 2.05
N ASP A 353 -3.12 -8.39 1.48
CA ASP A 353 -1.81 -8.18 0.93
C ASP A 353 -1.04 -7.15 1.76
N LEU A 354 -0.05 -7.62 2.51
CA LEU A 354 0.80 -6.83 3.41
C LEU A 354 1.49 -5.63 2.75
N THR A 355 1.61 -5.62 1.41
CA THR A 355 2.30 -4.54 0.69
C THR A 355 1.40 -3.34 0.41
N LYS A 356 0.08 -3.54 0.35
CA LYS A 356 -0.90 -2.53 -0.09
C LYS A 356 -2.03 -2.29 0.91
N ASP A 357 -2.47 -3.33 1.61
CA ASP A 357 -3.67 -3.27 2.43
C ASP A 357 -3.36 -2.73 3.84
N PRO A 358 -4.28 -1.96 4.45
CA PRO A 358 -4.08 -1.42 5.79
C PRO A 358 -4.03 -2.53 6.85
N PRO A 359 -3.30 -2.34 7.96
CA PRO A 359 -3.18 -3.35 9.02
C PRO A 359 -4.42 -3.39 9.90
N PHE A 360 -4.69 -4.54 10.51
CA PHE A 360 -5.63 -4.62 11.63
C PHE A 360 -5.06 -3.91 12.87
N THR A 361 -5.91 -3.20 13.60
CA THR A 361 -5.51 -2.43 14.78
C THR A 361 -5.94 -3.11 16.07
N ARG A 362 -5.31 -2.74 17.20
CA ARG A 362 -5.57 -3.29 18.54
C ARG A 362 -5.40 -4.83 18.57
N ILE A 363 -4.26 -5.30 18.05
CA ILE A 363 -3.88 -6.70 18.04
C ILE A 363 -2.98 -7.00 19.24
N ASP A 364 -3.22 -8.11 19.95
CA ASP A 364 -2.44 -8.55 21.11
C ASP A 364 -1.24 -9.41 20.69
N LEU A 365 -1.41 -10.22 19.63
CA LEU A 365 -0.37 -11.08 19.08
C LEU A 365 -0.38 -11.02 17.54
N VAL A 366 0.75 -10.67 16.94
CA VAL A 366 0.99 -10.81 15.50
C VAL A 366 1.97 -11.95 15.26
N SER A 367 1.61 -12.93 14.42
CA SER A 367 2.50 -14.01 13.98
C SER A 367 2.73 -13.93 12.48
N CYS A 368 3.90 -13.42 12.08
CA CYS A 368 4.28 -13.29 10.67
C CYS A 368 5.56 -14.10 10.45
N ARG A 369 5.43 -15.41 10.20
CA ARG A 369 6.57 -16.32 10.12
C ARG A 369 6.83 -16.79 8.70
N ASN A 370 8.10 -16.73 8.30
CA ASN A 370 8.58 -17.23 7.00
C ASN A 370 7.94 -16.55 5.77
N VAL A 371 7.44 -15.31 5.93
CA VAL A 371 6.87 -14.48 4.85
C VAL A 371 7.85 -13.38 4.44
N LEU A 372 8.45 -12.70 5.41
CA LEU A 372 9.32 -11.55 5.17
C LEU A 372 10.57 -11.94 4.38
N ILE A 373 11.02 -13.19 4.51
CA ILE A 373 12.21 -13.71 3.81
C ILE A 373 12.15 -13.52 2.27
N TYR A 374 10.95 -13.48 1.68
CA TYR A 374 10.75 -13.32 0.24
C TYR A 374 10.84 -11.87 -0.25
N LEU A 375 10.67 -10.92 0.67
CA LEU A 375 10.52 -9.50 0.37
C LEU A 375 11.87 -8.76 0.49
N ASP A 376 11.99 -7.65 -0.24
CA ASP A 376 13.15 -6.77 -0.15
C ASP A 376 13.19 -5.99 1.17
N ALA A 377 14.39 -5.55 1.56
CA ALA A 377 14.64 -4.97 2.88
C ALA A 377 13.78 -3.72 3.19
N GLU A 378 13.50 -2.90 2.17
CA GLU A 378 12.64 -1.72 2.32
C GLU A 378 11.18 -2.11 2.63
N VAL A 379 10.67 -3.12 1.94
CA VAL A 379 9.32 -3.66 2.12
C VAL A 379 9.21 -4.34 3.49
N GLN A 380 10.23 -5.10 3.90
CA GLN A 380 10.30 -5.69 5.25
C GLN A 380 10.20 -4.63 6.34
N ARG A 381 11.01 -3.55 6.27
CA ARG A 381 11.00 -2.44 7.25
C ARG A 381 9.60 -1.84 7.41
N ARG A 382 8.93 -1.65 6.28
CA ARG A 382 7.58 -1.09 6.25
C ARG A 382 6.54 -2.04 6.84
N ILE A 383 6.57 -3.32 6.49
CA ILE A 383 5.65 -4.32 7.06
C ILE A 383 5.83 -4.43 8.57
N VAL A 384 7.07 -4.42 9.07
CA VAL A 384 7.34 -4.39 10.52
C VAL A 384 6.79 -3.10 11.16
N SER A 385 6.84 -1.97 10.46
CA SER A 385 6.20 -0.72 10.92
C SER A 385 4.68 -0.84 11.00
N LEU A 386 4.05 -1.54 10.05
CA LEU A 386 2.62 -1.83 10.06
C LEU A 386 2.25 -2.74 11.24
N PHE A 387 3.04 -3.78 11.52
CA PHE A 387 2.84 -4.63 12.69
C PHE A 387 2.99 -3.85 13.99
N HIS A 388 4.00 -2.98 14.09
CA HIS A 388 4.17 -2.11 15.23
C HIS A 388 2.96 -1.18 15.42
N PHE A 389 2.39 -0.64 14.34
CA PHE A 389 1.19 0.18 14.40
C PHE A 389 -0.05 -0.61 14.85
N GLY A 390 -0.25 -1.82 14.31
CA GLY A 390 -1.40 -2.68 14.62
C GLY A 390 -1.39 -3.25 16.05
N LEU A 391 -0.21 -3.52 16.61
CA LEU A 391 -0.04 -4.09 17.95
C LEU A 391 -0.42 -3.10 19.07
N VAL A 392 -1.06 -3.60 20.13
CA VAL A 392 -1.23 -2.83 21.38
C VAL A 392 0.12 -2.71 22.12
N VAL A 393 0.26 -1.70 22.97
CA VAL A 393 1.45 -1.60 23.86
C VAL A 393 1.46 -2.81 24.79
N GLY A 394 2.60 -3.51 24.88
CA GLY A 394 2.71 -4.78 25.59
C GLY A 394 2.34 -6.01 24.75
N GLY A 395 1.73 -5.83 23.58
CA GLY A 395 1.45 -6.91 22.62
C GLY A 395 2.73 -7.52 22.05
N VAL A 396 2.61 -8.71 21.46
CA VAL A 396 3.76 -9.52 21.03
C VAL A 396 3.79 -9.72 19.53
N LEU A 397 4.97 -9.57 18.95
CA LEU A 397 5.30 -9.91 17.58
C LEU A 397 6.11 -11.21 17.56
N PHE A 398 5.66 -12.18 16.78
CA PHE A 398 6.29 -13.47 16.58
C PHE A 398 6.71 -13.60 15.11
N LEU A 399 8.02 -13.73 14.88
CA LEU A 399 8.59 -13.89 13.53
C LEU A 399 9.24 -15.26 13.35
N GLY A 400 9.56 -15.61 12.11
CA GLY A 400 10.37 -16.78 11.78
C GLY A 400 11.84 -16.59 12.19
N PRO A 401 12.58 -17.67 12.45
CA PRO A 401 13.95 -17.61 12.98
C PRO A 401 14.95 -16.87 12.05
N SER A 402 14.69 -16.89 10.74
CA SER A 402 15.49 -16.21 9.71
C SER A 402 15.09 -14.75 9.47
N GLU A 403 14.10 -14.24 10.20
CA GLU A 403 13.55 -12.89 10.02
C GLU A 403 14.05 -11.94 11.12
N THR A 404 14.08 -10.64 10.81
CA THR A 404 14.66 -9.61 11.69
C THR A 404 13.81 -8.35 11.68
N LEU A 405 13.84 -7.62 12.80
CA LEU A 405 13.19 -6.31 12.95
C LEU A 405 13.97 -5.17 12.29
N GLY A 406 15.24 -5.41 11.93
CA GLY A 406 16.11 -4.39 11.34
C GLY A 406 16.26 -3.16 12.22
N GLU A 407 16.01 -1.97 11.66
CA GLU A 407 16.14 -0.68 12.35
C GLU A 407 15.11 -0.47 13.48
N LEU A 408 14.01 -1.22 13.47
CA LEU A 408 12.91 -1.10 14.44
C LEU A 408 13.14 -1.91 15.71
N GLU A 409 14.26 -2.63 15.84
CA GLU A 409 14.58 -3.44 17.03
C GLU A 409 14.52 -2.62 18.32
N LYS A 410 14.78 -1.31 18.27
CA LYS A 410 14.72 -0.40 19.43
C LYS A 410 13.31 -0.18 20.00
N GLU A 411 12.27 -0.42 19.21
CA GLU A 411 10.88 -0.23 19.61
C GLU A 411 10.25 -1.50 20.20
N PHE A 412 11.04 -2.58 20.24
CA PHE A 412 10.63 -3.86 20.80
C PHE A 412 11.59 -4.35 21.88
N GLU A 413 11.04 -4.99 22.91
CA GLU A 413 11.78 -5.74 23.91
C GLU A 413 11.85 -7.22 23.50
N PRO A 414 13.05 -7.83 23.39
CA PRO A 414 13.17 -9.23 23.03
C PRO A 414 12.75 -10.14 24.20
N ILE A 415 11.67 -10.91 24.01
CA ILE A 415 11.28 -11.99 24.93
C ILE A 415 12.18 -13.20 24.70
N ASP A 416 12.36 -13.58 23.43
CA ASP A 416 13.25 -14.67 23.03
C ASP A 416 13.90 -14.33 21.68
N ARG A 417 15.22 -14.10 21.69
CA ARG A 417 15.96 -13.72 20.47
C ARG A 417 16.17 -14.88 19.51
N HIS A 418 16.22 -16.11 20.01
CA HIS A 418 16.42 -17.29 19.18
C HIS A 418 15.16 -17.57 18.36
N TRP A 419 14.01 -17.54 19.03
CA TRP A 419 12.70 -17.77 18.41
C TRP A 419 11.99 -16.51 17.93
N ARG A 420 12.67 -15.35 17.95
CA ARG A 420 12.19 -14.08 17.40
C ARG A 420 10.82 -13.66 17.96
N LEU A 421 10.68 -13.75 19.28
CA LEU A 421 9.54 -13.24 20.05
C LEU A 421 9.87 -11.88 20.65
N PHE A 422 9.05 -10.89 20.37
CA PHE A 422 9.31 -9.49 20.69
C PHE A 422 8.08 -8.80 21.26
N ARG A 423 8.22 -8.04 22.34
CA ARG A 423 7.15 -7.26 22.96
C ARG A 423 7.21 -5.80 22.53
N LYS A 424 6.09 -5.22 22.14
CA LYS A 424 6.00 -3.79 21.82
C LYS A 424 6.16 -2.94 23.07
N LEU A 425 7.07 -1.98 23.05
CA LEU A 425 7.39 -1.12 24.21
C LEU A 425 6.47 0.10 24.34
N ARG A 426 6.19 0.80 23.24
CA ARG A 426 5.50 2.10 23.27
C ARG A 426 4.86 2.43 21.92
N ASN A 427 4.01 3.45 21.90
CA ASN A 427 3.49 4.02 20.66
C ASN A 427 4.42 5.15 20.20
N VAL A 428 5.00 5.00 19.00
CA VAL A 428 5.82 6.02 18.34
C VAL A 428 5.30 6.19 16.92
N ARG A 429 5.26 7.44 16.42
CA ARG A 429 4.99 7.71 15.01
C ARG A 429 6.22 7.30 14.19
N LEU A 430 6.12 6.17 13.50
CA LEU A 430 7.18 5.71 12.60
C LEU A 430 7.04 6.40 11.23
N PRO A 431 8.13 6.87 10.61
CA PRO A 431 8.08 7.42 9.26
C PRO A 431 7.73 6.30 8.26
N SER A 432 6.69 6.50 7.46
CA SER A 432 6.24 5.66 6.33
C SER A 432 5.22 4.54 6.64
N THR A 433 3.95 4.91 6.71
CA THR A 433 2.79 3.99 6.63
C THR A 433 1.98 4.12 5.33
N GLY A 434 2.23 5.13 4.47
CA GLY A 434 1.48 5.37 3.22
C GLY A 434 1.96 4.52 2.03
N PRO A 435 1.12 4.10 1.05
CA PRO A 435 1.33 3.06 0.00
C PRO A 435 2.69 3.07 -0.74
N ILE A 436 3.23 1.89 -1.11
CA ILE A 436 4.52 1.77 -1.84
C ILE A 436 4.30 2.09 -3.31
N SER A 437 5.07 3.02 -3.87
CA SER A 437 5.22 3.16 -5.32
C SER A 437 6.34 2.22 -5.80
N PRO A 438 6.09 1.28 -6.74
CA PRO A 438 7.17 0.52 -7.35
C PRO A 438 8.02 1.46 -8.20
N GLN A 439 9.31 1.60 -7.85
CA GLN A 439 10.27 2.26 -8.73
C GLN A 439 10.61 1.30 -9.88
N SER A 440 10.20 1.64 -11.10
CA SER A 440 10.69 0.96 -12.31
C SER A 440 12.22 1.11 -12.43
N PRO A 441 12.95 0.12 -12.96
CA PRO A 441 14.42 0.11 -12.96
C PRO A 441 15.07 1.10 -13.95
N LEU A 442 14.32 1.95 -14.64
CA LEU A 442 14.80 2.67 -15.83
C LEU A 442 15.23 4.13 -15.61
N ASN A 443 15.35 4.61 -14.39
CA ASN A 443 15.84 5.97 -14.15
C ASN A 443 16.93 6.04 -13.08
N ARG A 444 18.06 5.39 -13.37
CA ARG A 444 19.34 5.68 -12.69
C ARG A 444 20.22 6.55 -13.58
N MET A 445 19.70 7.70 -14.00
CA MET A 445 20.56 8.81 -14.43
C MET A 445 20.77 9.78 -13.26
N VAL A 446 22.03 9.82 -12.88
CA VAL A 446 22.66 10.63 -11.84
C VAL A 446 22.29 12.10 -11.98
N VAL A 447 21.61 12.66 -10.99
CA VAL A 447 21.76 14.06 -10.59
C VAL A 447 22.05 14.09 -9.10
N SER A 448 23.33 13.89 -8.77
CA SER A 448 23.85 14.16 -7.44
C SER A 448 23.84 15.67 -7.21
N ARG A 449 22.87 16.16 -6.44
CA ARG A 449 23.01 17.43 -5.72
C ARG A 449 23.75 17.13 -4.41
N PRO A 450 24.92 17.75 -4.13
CA PRO A 450 25.56 17.59 -2.83
C PRO A 450 24.75 18.36 -1.77
N SER A 451 24.06 17.62 -0.91
CA SER A 451 23.62 18.08 0.39
C SER A 451 24.83 18.12 1.34
N TYR A 452 25.34 19.31 1.63
CA TYR A 452 26.35 19.51 2.67
C TYR A 452 25.70 19.47 4.06
N LEU A 453 25.53 18.27 4.60
CA LEU A 453 25.54 18.03 6.04
C LEU A 453 26.52 16.88 6.29
N ALA A 454 27.79 17.25 6.42
CA ALA A 454 28.85 16.34 6.82
C ALA A 454 29.35 16.74 8.20
N THR A 455 28.86 16.01 9.20
CA THR A 455 29.50 15.77 10.49
C THR A 455 30.93 15.27 10.21
N GLN A 456 31.94 16.15 10.33
CA GLN A 456 33.33 15.73 10.21
C GLN A 456 33.89 15.35 11.58
N THR A 457 34.05 14.05 11.76
CA THR A 457 35.05 13.44 12.62
C THR A 457 36.44 13.94 12.22
N ARG A 458 37.12 14.55 13.20
CA ARG A 458 38.51 15.02 13.13
C ARG A 458 39.44 13.87 12.74
N THR A 459 40.29 14.12 11.74
CA THR A 459 41.58 13.46 11.61
C THR A 459 42.66 14.51 11.44
N ASP A 460 43.73 14.33 12.22
CA ASP A 460 44.87 15.22 12.41
C ASP A 460 45.66 15.51 11.13
N LYS A 461 46.02 16.80 10.94
CA LYS A 461 47.38 17.33 10.67
C LYS A 461 47.30 18.71 9.99
N SER A 462 47.27 19.79 10.78
CA SER A 462 47.71 21.13 10.33
C SER A 462 48.15 22.02 11.51
N TRP A 463 48.92 21.45 12.43
CA TRP A 463 49.50 22.23 13.53
C TRP A 463 50.73 22.94 12.99
N LEU A 464 50.69 24.28 12.87
CA LEU A 464 51.82 25.24 13.02
C LEU A 464 51.56 26.60 12.35
N VAL A 465 50.63 26.73 11.40
CA VAL A 465 50.47 27.99 10.66
C VAL A 465 49.44 28.95 11.30
N PRO A 466 48.22 28.53 11.70
CA PRO A 466 47.22 29.47 12.24
C PRO A 466 47.66 30.15 13.54
N GLU A 467 48.22 29.38 14.49
CA GLU A 467 48.64 29.91 15.80
C GLU A 467 49.83 30.89 15.70
N VAL A 468 50.71 30.72 14.70
CA VAL A 468 51.83 31.64 14.43
C VAL A 468 51.34 32.93 13.76
N TYR A 469 50.34 32.84 12.88
CA TYR A 469 49.67 34.02 12.31
C TYR A 469 48.97 34.82 13.40
N ASP A 470 48.22 34.18 14.30
CA ASP A 470 47.54 34.85 15.41
C ASP A 470 48.53 35.56 16.33
N HIS A 471 49.70 34.95 16.61
CA HIS A 471 50.75 35.59 17.40
C HIS A 471 51.45 36.77 16.70
N LEU A 472 51.68 36.69 15.38
CA LEU A 472 52.26 37.80 14.61
C LEU A 472 51.28 38.97 14.47
N LEU A 473 49.99 38.67 14.22
CA LEU A 473 48.93 39.67 14.16
C LEU A 473 48.79 40.39 15.50
N ALA A 474 48.85 39.67 16.63
CA ALA A 474 48.78 40.29 17.95
C ALA A 474 49.98 41.22 18.28
N ARG A 475 51.15 41.02 17.67
CA ARG A 475 52.38 41.78 17.99
C ARG A 475 52.65 42.96 17.06
N TYR A 476 52.21 42.90 15.80
CA TYR A 476 52.59 43.87 14.77
C TYR A 476 51.42 44.63 14.13
N VAL A 477 50.17 44.22 14.37
CA VAL A 477 48.99 44.88 13.80
C VAL A 477 48.38 45.85 14.83
N PRO A 478 48.12 47.11 14.46
CA PRO A 478 47.43 48.04 15.34
C PRO A 478 46.01 47.53 15.66
N PRO A 479 45.42 47.89 16.81
CA PRO A 479 44.05 47.55 17.15
C PRO A 479 43.08 47.82 15.98
N SER A 480 42.53 46.75 15.40
CA SER A 480 41.68 46.84 14.21
C SER A 480 40.41 46.01 14.33
N LEU A 481 39.32 46.52 13.80
CA LEU A 481 37.99 45.92 13.83
C LEU A 481 37.50 45.69 12.40
N LEU A 482 37.10 44.46 12.11
CA LEU A 482 36.44 44.11 10.86
C LEU A 482 34.93 44.10 11.09
N ILE A 483 34.22 44.89 10.29
CA ILE A 483 32.81 45.22 10.51
C ILE A 483 32.03 44.89 9.24
N ASN A 484 30.87 44.24 9.37
CA ASN A 484 29.99 43.97 8.22
C ASN A 484 29.13 45.19 7.86
N GLN A 485 28.34 45.08 6.79
CA GLN A 485 27.40 46.12 6.36
C GLN A 485 26.30 46.48 7.38
N HIS A 486 26.05 45.60 8.35
CA HIS A 486 25.09 45.81 9.44
C HIS A 486 25.74 46.44 10.69
N LEU A 487 26.98 46.92 10.58
CA LEU A 487 27.80 47.49 11.66
C LEU A 487 28.18 46.50 12.76
N GLU A 488 28.02 45.19 12.51
CA GLU A 488 28.37 44.15 13.46
C GLU A 488 29.83 43.76 13.35
N LEU A 489 30.44 43.50 14.51
CA LEU A 489 31.81 43.03 14.64
C LEU A 489 31.93 41.59 14.11
N VAL A 490 32.63 41.42 12.99
CA VAL A 490 32.96 40.11 12.41
C VAL A 490 34.22 39.54 13.04
N HIS A 491 35.23 40.40 13.23
CA HIS A 491 36.52 39.98 13.78
C HIS A 491 37.29 41.16 14.39
N SER A 492 38.10 40.88 15.42
CA SER A 492 38.99 41.86 16.06
C SER A 492 40.44 41.43 15.93
N PHE A 493 41.30 42.33 15.45
CA PHE A 493 42.74 42.10 15.31
C PHE A 493 43.54 42.94 16.32
N GLY A 494 44.68 42.41 16.78
CA GLY A 494 45.52 43.08 17.79
C GLY A 494 44.83 43.18 19.16
N ASP A 495 45.17 44.21 19.94
CA ASP A 495 44.60 44.46 21.28
C ASP A 495 43.34 45.34 21.24
N ALA A 496 42.50 45.18 20.21
CA ALA A 496 41.28 45.97 20.01
C ALA A 496 40.22 45.75 21.11
N ARG A 497 40.35 44.69 21.90
CA ARG A 497 39.50 44.43 23.07
C ARG A 497 39.53 45.56 24.09
N ARG A 498 40.65 46.27 24.25
CA ARG A 498 40.76 47.39 25.22
C ARG A 498 39.88 48.59 24.87
N LEU A 499 39.41 48.65 23.63
CA LEU A 499 38.64 49.76 23.09
C LEU A 499 37.13 49.46 23.03
N LEU A 500 36.74 48.20 23.30
CA LEU A 500 35.36 47.73 23.22
C LEU A 500 34.78 47.50 24.63
N VAL A 501 33.64 48.11 24.90
CA VAL A 501 32.84 47.95 26.12
C VAL A 501 31.54 47.23 25.77
N GLN A 502 31.17 46.20 26.53
CA GLN A 502 29.88 45.54 26.38
C GLN A 502 28.81 46.30 27.17
N PRO A 503 27.76 46.83 26.53
CA PRO A 503 26.70 47.55 27.24
C PRO A 503 25.87 46.60 28.13
N GLU A 504 25.35 47.12 29.24
CA GLU A 504 24.44 46.36 30.12
C GLU A 504 23.11 46.07 29.39
N GLY A 505 22.67 44.81 29.35
CA GLY A 505 21.41 44.39 28.72
C GLY A 505 21.57 43.24 27.74
N LYS A 506 20.76 43.23 26.66
CA LYS A 506 20.85 42.21 25.60
C LYS A 506 22.21 42.34 24.90
N ALA A 507 22.92 41.21 24.77
CA ALA A 507 24.20 41.16 24.08
C ALA A 507 24.08 41.71 22.65
N THR A 508 25.03 42.56 22.24
CA THR A 508 25.09 43.16 20.91
C THR A 508 26.48 43.00 20.31
N LEU A 509 26.53 42.88 19.00
CA LEU A 509 27.77 42.89 18.21
C LEU A 509 27.94 44.21 17.43
N ASP A 510 27.00 45.16 17.58
CA ASP A 510 27.05 46.47 16.92
C ASP A 510 28.20 47.32 17.49
N VAL A 511 29.22 47.56 16.65
CA VAL A 511 30.44 48.25 17.06
C VAL A 511 30.14 49.67 17.54
N THR A 512 29.13 50.36 16.98
CA THR A 512 28.76 51.73 17.39
C THR A 512 28.17 51.79 18.80
N ARG A 513 27.69 50.65 19.32
CA ARG A 513 27.21 50.50 20.71
C ARG A 513 28.27 49.93 21.63
N MET A 514 29.34 49.37 21.07
CA MET A 514 30.46 48.80 21.82
C MET A 514 31.61 49.79 22.04
N VAL A 515 31.55 51.00 21.47
CA VAL A 515 32.54 52.07 21.71
C VAL A 515 31.90 53.27 22.41
N GLU A 516 32.68 53.98 23.24
CA GLU A 516 32.18 55.07 24.08
C GLU A 516 32.86 56.43 23.77
N GLY A 517 32.24 57.53 24.20
CA GLY A 517 32.81 58.88 24.13
C GLY A 517 33.03 59.42 22.70
N GLU A 518 34.09 60.21 22.51
CA GLU A 518 34.44 60.80 21.21
C GLU A 518 34.76 59.74 20.14
N LEU A 519 35.20 58.55 20.55
CA LEU A 519 35.46 57.43 19.65
C LEU A 519 34.18 56.94 18.96
N ARG A 520 33.04 56.91 19.67
CA ARG A 520 31.76 56.52 19.08
C ARG A 520 31.33 57.44 17.95
N THR A 521 31.49 58.74 18.16
CA THR A 521 31.17 59.76 17.16
C THR A 521 32.09 59.66 15.96
N ALA A 522 33.40 59.47 16.19
CA ALA A 522 34.38 59.32 15.13
C ALA A 522 34.18 58.03 14.30
N VAL A 523 33.97 56.88 14.94
CA VAL A 523 33.72 55.58 14.26
C VAL A 523 32.43 55.63 13.44
N SER A 524 31.34 56.17 14.02
CA SER A 524 30.05 56.25 13.32
C SER A 524 30.12 57.18 12.10
N ALA A 525 30.79 58.33 12.24
CA ALA A 525 31.00 59.25 11.12
C ALA A 525 31.92 58.66 10.05
N ALA A 526 32.99 57.96 10.45
CA ALA A 526 33.93 57.33 9.53
C ALA A 526 33.28 56.20 8.73
N LEU A 527 32.50 55.32 9.37
CA LEU A 527 31.80 54.22 8.70
C LEU A 527 30.71 54.73 7.75
N HIS A 528 29.94 55.75 8.16
CA HIS A 528 28.93 56.35 7.28
C HIS A 528 29.55 57.06 6.07
N ARG A 529 30.67 57.77 6.26
CA ARG A 529 31.40 58.38 5.14
C ARG A 529 32.01 57.31 4.23
N ALA A 530 32.70 56.33 4.79
CA ALA A 530 33.32 55.23 4.04
C ALA A 530 32.28 54.41 3.25
N SER A 531 31.07 54.21 3.79
CA SER A 531 29.99 53.52 3.07
C SER A 531 29.42 54.35 1.91
N THR A 532 29.40 55.69 2.05
CA THR A 532 28.83 56.61 1.05
C THR A 532 29.83 56.98 -0.05
N THR A 533 31.10 57.22 0.29
CA THR A 533 32.14 57.66 -0.66
C THR A 533 33.02 56.53 -1.18
N ASP A 534 32.89 55.31 -0.64
CA ASP A 534 33.66 54.11 -0.99
C ASP A 534 35.19 54.34 -1.03
N SER A 535 35.65 55.21 -0.12
CA SER A 535 37.03 55.65 -0.02
C SER A 535 37.50 55.55 1.43
N THR A 536 38.80 55.31 1.63
CA THR A 536 39.40 55.33 2.97
C THR A 536 39.20 56.69 3.64
N ILE A 537 38.68 56.68 4.88
CA ILE A 537 38.48 57.87 5.70
C ILE A 537 39.50 57.89 6.83
N VAL A 538 40.14 59.03 7.05
CA VAL A 538 41.16 59.21 8.10
C VAL A 538 40.76 60.36 9.01
N TYR A 539 40.71 60.10 10.31
CA TYR A 539 40.57 61.11 11.35
C TYR A 539 41.79 61.10 12.26
N GLU A 540 42.34 62.28 12.54
CA GLU A 540 43.52 62.47 13.38
C GLU A 540 43.14 63.11 14.72
N GLY A 541 43.79 62.68 15.81
CA GLY A 541 43.61 63.28 17.13
C GLY A 541 42.32 62.88 17.86
N VAL A 542 41.72 61.73 17.53
CA VAL A 542 40.53 61.22 18.22
C VAL A 542 40.92 60.82 19.64
N LYS A 543 40.34 61.48 20.65
CA LYS A 543 40.67 61.18 22.04
C LYS A 543 39.93 59.92 22.48
N VAL A 544 40.68 58.90 22.86
CA VAL A 544 40.12 57.65 23.37
C VAL A 544 40.48 57.50 24.83
N ARG A 545 39.46 57.22 25.66
CA ARG A 545 39.64 56.97 27.07
C ARG A 545 40.06 55.52 27.27
N THR A 546 41.34 55.31 27.57
CA THR A 546 41.91 54.00 27.87
C THR A 546 42.13 53.85 29.39
N PRO A 547 42.36 52.63 29.91
CA PRO A 547 42.74 52.45 31.32
C PRO A 547 43.97 53.25 31.76
N ASP A 548 44.84 53.63 30.82
CA ASP A 548 46.09 54.36 31.03
C ASP A 548 45.97 55.89 30.85
N GLY A 549 44.76 56.41 30.55
CA GLY A 549 44.48 57.84 30.35
C GLY A 549 43.79 58.16 29.02
N GLU A 550 43.55 59.46 28.76
CA GLU A 550 43.08 59.93 27.45
C GLU A 550 44.28 60.07 26.50
N LEU A 551 44.29 59.25 25.43
CA LEU A 551 45.34 59.26 24.41
C LEU A 551 44.76 59.63 23.04
N PRO A 552 45.49 60.38 22.19
CA PRO A 552 45.07 60.67 20.83
C PRO A 552 45.37 59.50 19.90
N PHE A 553 44.36 59.06 19.15
CA PHE A 553 44.48 58.02 18.14
C PHE A 553 44.24 58.58 16.74
N ARG A 554 44.90 57.98 15.75
CA ARG A 554 44.53 58.08 14.33
C ARG A 554 43.53 56.97 14.04
N LEU A 555 42.35 57.33 13.54
CA LEU A 555 41.33 56.39 13.10
C LEU A 555 41.34 56.32 11.57
N VAL A 556 41.47 55.11 11.03
CA VAL A 556 41.38 54.85 9.59
C VAL A 556 40.26 53.85 9.35
N ALA A 557 39.30 54.20 8.48
CA ALA A 557 38.22 53.31 8.08
C ALA A 557 38.32 53.01 6.57
N GLU A 558 38.57 51.75 6.23
CA GLU A 558 38.77 51.29 4.85
C GLU A 558 37.62 50.36 4.42
N PRO A 559 36.93 50.64 3.31
CA PRO A 559 35.97 49.70 2.74
C PRO A 559 36.68 48.54 2.04
N TYR A 560 36.20 47.33 2.25
CA TYR A 560 36.69 46.08 1.67
C TYR A 560 35.53 45.31 1.05
N VAL A 561 35.58 45.03 -0.26
CA VAL A 561 34.54 44.30 -0.99
C VAL A 561 35.10 42.99 -1.51
N LYS A 562 34.51 41.86 -1.09
CA LYS A 562 34.89 40.53 -1.60
C LYS A 562 33.65 39.65 -1.76
N SER A 563 33.52 39.01 -2.93
CA SER A 563 32.48 38.00 -3.19
C SER A 563 31.05 38.43 -2.85
N SER A 564 30.68 39.67 -3.16
CA SER A 564 29.35 40.26 -2.91
C SER A 564 29.05 40.68 -1.47
N GLU A 565 30.00 40.54 -0.54
CA GLU A 565 29.89 41.05 0.83
C GLU A 565 30.76 42.31 0.99
N ARG A 566 30.13 43.38 1.52
CA ARG A 566 30.80 44.65 1.83
C ARG A 566 31.17 44.67 3.30
N MET A 567 32.44 44.90 3.58
CA MET A 567 32.99 45.00 4.93
C MET A 567 33.79 46.28 5.09
N PHE A 568 34.03 46.67 6.33
CA PHE A 568 34.83 47.84 6.69
C PHE A 568 35.90 47.42 7.68
N LEU A 569 37.15 47.77 7.41
CA LEU A 569 38.26 47.61 8.32
C LEU A 569 38.52 48.95 9.01
N VAL A 570 38.33 49.00 10.32
CA VAL A 570 38.61 50.19 11.14
C VAL A 570 39.86 49.93 11.96
N SER A 571 40.94 50.67 11.72
CA SER A 571 42.18 50.59 12.49
C SER A 571 42.39 51.84 13.35
N LEU A 572 42.94 51.64 14.55
CA LEU A 572 43.34 52.71 15.46
C LEU A 572 44.83 52.65 15.72
N GLU A 573 45.55 53.68 15.31
CA GLU A 573 46.98 53.83 15.56
C GLU A 573 47.21 54.84 16.68
N GLU A 574 47.89 54.42 17.74
CA GLU A 574 48.29 55.31 18.83
C GLU A 574 49.32 56.33 18.33
N MET A 575 49.02 57.62 18.47
CA MET A 575 49.99 58.65 18.13
C MET A 575 50.92 58.91 19.32
N GLN A 576 52.22 58.69 19.15
CA GLN A 576 53.19 59.30 20.06
C GLN A 576 53.13 60.83 19.88
N PRO A 577 53.23 61.62 20.97
CA PRO A 577 53.30 63.07 20.86
C PRO A 577 54.64 63.45 20.22
N VAL A 578 54.67 63.58 18.90
CA VAL A 578 55.81 64.10 18.16
C VAL A 578 55.55 65.59 17.92
N GLU A 579 56.44 66.44 18.44
CA GLU A 579 56.47 67.86 18.12
C GLU A 579 56.58 68.06 16.61
N ALA A 580 55.58 68.77 16.07
CA ALA A 580 55.49 69.47 14.80
C ALA A 580 56.47 69.08 13.67
N ALA A 581 55.94 68.47 12.61
CA ALA A 581 55.84 69.07 11.27
C ALA A 581 55.52 68.00 10.21
N LEU A 582 54.35 68.10 9.57
CA LEU A 582 54.17 68.26 8.12
C LEU A 582 52.68 68.10 7.77
N VAL A 583 52.22 69.04 6.95
CA VAL A 583 50.83 69.25 6.55
C VAL A 583 50.32 68.07 5.72
N VAL A 584 49.26 67.41 6.20
CA VAL A 584 48.27 66.72 5.37
C VAL A 584 46.90 67.25 5.79
N GLN A 585 46.02 67.52 4.82
CA GLN A 585 44.69 68.08 5.04
C GLN A 585 43.83 67.14 5.91
N ALA A 586 43.86 67.31 7.23
CA ALA A 586 42.92 66.72 8.16
C ALA A 586 41.87 67.78 8.54
N GLU A 587 40.59 67.49 8.27
CA GLU A 587 39.48 68.35 8.68
C GLU A 587 39.31 68.31 10.21
N THR A 588 39.33 69.48 10.86
CA THR A 588 39.08 69.62 12.30
C THR A 588 37.59 69.45 12.61
N PHE A 589 37.27 68.58 13.58
CA PHE A 589 35.92 68.28 14.04
C PHE A 589 35.30 69.46 14.82
N ASP A 590 34.24 70.08 14.30
CA ASP A 590 33.56 71.23 14.92
C ASP A 590 32.08 70.89 15.24
N SER A 591 31.63 71.11 16.49
CA SER A 591 30.46 70.43 17.09
C SER A 591 29.11 71.16 16.91
N VAL A 592 29.12 72.44 16.55
CA VAL A 592 27.91 73.29 16.53
C VAL A 592 27.14 73.17 15.22
N ASP A 593 27.83 73.06 14.08
CA ASP A 593 27.20 72.85 12.75
C ASP A 593 26.65 71.42 12.60
N GLN A 594 27.23 70.46 13.33
CA GLN A 594 26.72 69.08 13.35
C GLN A 594 25.42 68.93 14.11
N SER A 595 25.09 69.83 15.06
CA SER A 595 23.85 69.72 15.84
C SER A 595 22.60 69.98 15.00
N ALA A 596 22.67 70.94 14.07
CA ALA A 596 21.58 71.22 13.12
C ALA A 596 21.46 70.13 12.05
N GLN A 597 22.59 69.60 11.56
CA GLN A 597 22.60 68.44 10.67
C GLN A 597 22.13 67.15 11.37
N ARG A 598 22.37 67.02 12.69
CA ARG A 598 21.92 65.90 13.52
C ARG A 598 20.41 65.89 13.68
N ILE A 599 19.77 67.04 13.80
CA ILE A 599 18.30 67.11 13.89
C ILE A 599 17.67 66.63 12.57
N VAL A 600 18.18 67.13 11.44
CA VAL A 600 17.69 66.68 10.11
C VAL A 600 18.01 65.20 9.85
N SER A 601 19.15 64.69 10.33
CA SER A 601 19.45 63.26 10.22
C SER A 601 18.55 62.42 11.13
N LEU A 602 18.25 62.88 12.34
CA LEU A 602 17.36 62.20 13.29
C LEU A 602 15.91 62.17 12.79
N GLU A 603 15.44 63.23 12.14
CA GLU A 603 14.12 63.25 11.50
C GLU A 603 14.03 62.23 10.37
N ARG A 604 15.05 62.14 9.52
CA ARG A 604 15.11 61.11 8.47
C ARG A 604 15.23 59.69 9.04
N GLU A 605 15.99 59.51 10.11
CA GLU A 605 16.12 58.23 10.81
C GLU A 605 14.80 57.83 11.50
N LEU A 606 14.04 58.80 12.02
CA LEU A 606 12.71 58.58 12.57
C LEU A 606 11.71 58.13 11.48
N ASP A 607 11.72 58.76 10.31
CA ASP A 607 10.84 58.37 9.22
C ASP A 607 11.23 57.01 8.65
N TYR A 608 12.52 56.74 8.49
CA TYR A 608 13.04 55.43 8.08
C TYR A 608 12.69 54.32 9.09
N THR A 609 12.79 54.59 10.39
CA THR A 609 12.42 53.61 11.43
C THR A 609 10.92 53.36 11.49
N LYS A 610 10.08 54.36 11.20
CA LYS A 610 8.62 54.16 11.06
C LYS A 610 8.29 53.28 9.86
N GLU A 611 8.90 53.54 8.70
CA GLU A 611 8.70 52.70 7.51
C GLU A 611 9.19 51.27 7.75
N THR A 612 10.35 51.12 8.40
CA THR A 612 10.88 49.79 8.77
C THR A 612 9.97 49.09 9.76
N LEU A 613 9.47 49.80 10.79
CA LEU A 613 8.54 49.22 11.76
C LEU A 613 7.25 48.76 11.06
N GLN A 614 6.72 49.57 10.15
CA GLN A 614 5.54 49.22 9.39
C GLN A 614 5.76 47.99 8.51
N ALA A 615 6.91 47.90 7.82
CA ALA A 615 7.29 46.70 7.08
C ALA A 615 7.42 45.46 7.98
N THR A 616 8.00 45.58 9.18
CA THR A 616 8.09 44.44 10.11
C THR A 616 6.75 44.03 10.70
N VAL A 617 5.80 44.97 10.84
CA VAL A 617 4.43 44.66 11.27
C VAL A 617 3.72 43.90 10.16
N GLU A 618 3.85 44.33 8.90
CA GLU A 618 3.31 43.60 7.75
C GLU A 618 3.95 42.20 7.63
N GLU A 619 5.27 42.06 7.83
CA GLU A 619 5.94 40.75 7.88
C GLU A 619 5.45 39.87 9.04
N LEU A 620 5.20 40.44 10.23
CA LEU A 620 4.63 39.70 11.35
C LEU A 620 3.18 39.29 11.10
N GLU A 621 2.37 40.14 10.48
CA GLU A 621 1.01 39.83 10.08
C GLU A 621 0.99 38.69 9.05
N THR A 622 1.83 38.75 8.02
CA THR A 622 1.96 37.65 7.05
C THR A 622 2.43 36.35 7.68
N SER A 623 3.43 36.40 8.58
CA SER A 623 3.88 35.21 9.31
C SER A 623 2.80 34.64 10.24
N ASN A 624 1.97 35.49 10.83
CA ASN A 624 0.85 35.05 11.67
C ASN A 624 -0.28 34.44 10.82
N GLU A 625 -0.57 34.98 9.64
CA GLU A 625 -1.48 34.37 8.66
C GLU A 625 -0.96 33.02 8.17
N GLU A 626 0.34 32.90 7.88
CA GLU A 626 0.96 31.62 7.54
C GLU A 626 0.85 30.61 8.69
N LEU A 627 1.14 31.01 9.94
CA LEU A 627 0.97 30.15 11.10
C LEU A 627 -0.49 29.72 11.30
N GLN A 628 -1.44 30.62 11.09
CA GLN A 628 -2.86 30.29 11.14
C GLN A 628 -3.23 29.29 10.04
N SER A 629 -2.75 29.51 8.80
CA SER A 629 -2.94 28.59 7.69
C SER A 629 -2.35 27.21 7.98
N THR A 630 -1.16 27.13 8.57
CA THR A 630 -0.55 25.83 8.94
C THR A 630 -1.32 25.13 10.06
N ASN A 631 -1.90 25.88 11.01
CA ASN A 631 -2.79 25.31 12.02
C ASN A 631 -4.08 24.79 11.41
N GLU A 632 -4.69 25.53 10.48
CA GLU A 632 -5.88 25.08 9.75
C GLU A 632 -5.59 23.82 8.94
N GLU A 633 -4.43 23.74 8.27
CA GLU A 633 -3.99 22.55 7.55
C GLU A 633 -3.73 21.35 8.48
N LEU A 634 -3.14 21.58 9.66
CA LEU A 634 -2.96 20.54 10.68
C LEU A 634 -4.29 20.03 11.23
N VAL A 635 -5.25 20.92 11.47
CA VAL A 635 -6.60 20.55 11.91
C VAL A 635 -7.30 19.76 10.82
N ALA A 636 -7.25 20.21 9.56
CA ALA A 636 -7.80 19.48 8.42
C ALA A 636 -7.17 18.09 8.26
N SER A 637 -5.85 17.96 8.41
CA SER A 637 -5.16 16.67 8.37
C SER A 637 -5.59 15.75 9.52
N ASN A 638 -5.85 16.31 10.70
CA ASN A 638 -6.34 15.54 11.84
C ASN A 638 -7.79 15.08 11.65
N GLU A 639 -8.65 15.92 11.07
CA GLU A 639 -10.02 15.55 10.69
C GLU A 639 -10.02 14.46 9.61
N GLU A 640 -9.14 14.55 8.61
CA GLU A 640 -8.98 13.52 7.59
C GLU A 640 -8.52 12.19 8.22
N LEU A 641 -7.54 12.22 9.13
CA LEU A 641 -7.12 11.02 9.87
C LEU A 641 -8.25 10.43 10.71
N GLN A 642 -9.08 11.27 11.34
CA GLN A 642 -10.24 10.78 12.08
C GLN A 642 -11.26 10.13 11.13
N SER A 643 -11.54 10.76 10.00
CA SER A 643 -12.41 10.22 8.95
C SER A 643 -11.90 8.86 8.45
N THR A 644 -10.60 8.70 8.18
CA THR A 644 -10.04 7.41 7.76
C THR A 644 -10.14 6.34 8.84
N ASN A 645 -10.02 6.71 10.13
CA ASN A 645 -10.25 5.78 11.23
C ASN A 645 -11.71 5.33 11.32
N GLU A 646 -12.66 6.24 11.10
CA GLU A 646 -14.09 5.95 11.08
C GLU A 646 -14.45 5.04 9.89
N GLU A 647 -13.88 5.30 8.71
CA GLU A 647 -14.04 4.42 7.54
C GLU A 647 -13.45 3.02 7.79
N LEU A 648 -12.26 2.91 8.38
CA LEU A 648 -11.67 1.61 8.73
C LEU A 648 -12.51 0.86 9.77
N HIS A 649 -13.11 1.57 10.73
CA HIS A 649 -14.04 0.96 11.67
C HIS A 649 -15.29 0.44 10.96
N SER A 650 -15.85 1.22 10.02
CA SER A 650 -17.01 0.80 9.23
C SER A 650 -16.72 -0.42 8.36
N VAL A 651 -15.57 -0.47 7.68
CA VAL A 651 -15.17 -1.64 6.88
C VAL A 651 -14.99 -2.89 7.74
N ASN A 652 -14.45 -2.74 8.95
CA ASN A 652 -14.35 -3.85 9.89
C ASN A 652 -15.74 -4.37 10.31
N GLU A 653 -16.69 -3.48 10.62
CA GLU A 653 -18.07 -3.86 10.96
C GLU A 653 -18.79 -4.57 9.79
N GLU A 654 -18.58 -4.10 8.56
CA GLU A 654 -19.12 -4.75 7.38
C GLU A 654 -18.53 -6.15 7.18
N LEU A 655 -17.22 -6.31 7.36
CA LEU A 655 -16.55 -7.62 7.31
C LEU A 655 -17.09 -8.59 8.37
N TYR A 656 -17.31 -8.13 9.61
CA TYR A 656 -17.92 -8.98 10.63
C TYR A 656 -19.33 -9.44 10.24
N THR A 657 -20.12 -8.53 9.68
CA THR A 657 -21.49 -8.82 9.24
C THR A 657 -21.51 -9.83 8.10
N VAL A 658 -20.68 -9.62 7.08
CA VAL A 658 -20.55 -10.52 5.92
C VAL A 658 -20.05 -11.90 6.34
N ASN A 659 -19.07 -11.96 7.24
CA ASN A 659 -18.57 -13.23 7.74
C ASN A 659 -19.64 -13.98 8.56
N ALA A 660 -20.40 -13.28 9.41
CA ALA A 660 -21.52 -13.88 10.13
C ALA A 660 -22.59 -14.42 9.18
N GLU A 661 -22.91 -13.71 8.09
CA GLU A 661 -23.83 -14.18 7.07
C GLU A 661 -23.30 -15.43 6.35
N HIS A 662 -22.03 -15.45 5.97
CA HIS A 662 -21.39 -16.62 5.37
C HIS A 662 -21.41 -17.83 6.30
N GLN A 663 -21.07 -17.66 7.58
CA GLN A 663 -21.12 -18.74 8.56
C GLN A 663 -22.54 -19.30 8.72
N LYS A 664 -23.55 -18.42 8.74
CA LYS A 664 -24.95 -18.85 8.77
C LYS A 664 -25.32 -19.65 7.51
N LYS A 665 -24.90 -19.21 6.33
CA LYS A 665 -25.16 -19.91 5.07
C LYS A 665 -24.48 -21.27 5.03
N ILE A 666 -23.25 -21.36 5.51
CA ILE A 666 -22.51 -22.63 5.62
C ILE A 666 -23.23 -23.56 6.60
N ALA A 667 -23.67 -23.07 7.77
CA ALA A 667 -24.42 -23.88 8.72
C ALA A 667 -25.76 -24.40 8.13
N GLU A 668 -26.51 -23.55 7.43
CA GLU A 668 -27.74 -23.93 6.72
C GLU A 668 -27.50 -24.99 5.64
N LEU A 669 -26.43 -24.84 4.84
CA LEU A 669 -26.04 -25.80 3.80
C LEU A 669 -25.60 -27.14 4.39
N THR A 670 -24.81 -27.11 5.46
CA THR A 670 -24.38 -28.33 6.17
C THR A 670 -25.60 -29.05 6.74
N GLN A 671 -26.51 -28.34 7.40
CA GLN A 671 -27.74 -28.92 7.94
C GLN A 671 -28.61 -29.53 6.82
N MET A 672 -28.83 -28.83 5.70
CA MET A 672 -29.57 -29.39 4.57
C MET A 672 -28.88 -30.62 3.97
N THR A 673 -27.55 -30.63 3.94
CA THR A 673 -26.77 -31.76 3.43
C THR A 673 -26.90 -32.98 4.35
N ASP A 674 -26.80 -32.76 5.66
CA ASP A 674 -26.97 -33.80 6.68
C ASP A 674 -28.40 -34.36 6.68
N ASP A 675 -29.42 -33.49 6.58
CA ASP A 675 -30.81 -33.89 6.46
C ASP A 675 -31.05 -34.72 5.19
N MET A 676 -30.47 -34.32 4.05
CA MET A 676 -30.53 -35.09 2.81
C MET A 676 -29.84 -36.45 2.96
N ASP A 677 -28.68 -36.51 3.61
CA ASP A 677 -27.96 -37.76 3.85
C ASP A 677 -28.72 -38.68 4.80
N HIS A 678 -29.39 -38.13 5.83
CA HIS A 678 -30.27 -38.90 6.71
C HIS A 678 -31.50 -39.43 5.97
N LEU A 679 -32.16 -38.62 5.15
CA LEU A 679 -33.30 -39.05 4.33
C LEU A 679 -32.91 -40.16 3.34
N LEU A 680 -31.75 -40.03 2.70
CA LEU A 680 -31.22 -41.04 1.79
C LEU A 680 -30.85 -42.35 2.52
N LYS A 681 -30.40 -42.28 3.78
CA LYS A 681 -30.16 -43.46 4.61
C LYS A 681 -31.45 -44.10 5.13
N SER A 682 -32.45 -43.31 5.52
CA SER A 682 -33.68 -43.80 6.16
C SER A 682 -34.66 -44.44 5.18
N THR A 683 -34.56 -44.14 3.89
CA THR A 683 -35.48 -44.68 2.88
C THR A 683 -35.19 -46.15 2.53
N GLU A 684 -34.05 -46.72 2.93
CA GLU A 684 -33.61 -48.10 2.61
C GLU A 684 -33.61 -48.45 1.12
N ILE A 685 -33.79 -47.46 0.24
CA ILE A 685 -33.80 -47.63 -1.21
C ILE A 685 -32.35 -47.53 -1.71
N GLY A 686 -31.90 -48.55 -2.44
CA GLY A 686 -30.60 -48.50 -3.10
C GLY A 686 -30.63 -47.48 -4.22
N THR A 687 -29.86 -46.40 -4.13
CA THR A 687 -29.78 -45.36 -5.17
C THR A 687 -28.34 -45.10 -5.56
N LEU A 688 -28.07 -45.00 -6.86
CA LEU A 688 -26.77 -44.71 -7.46
C LEU A 688 -26.92 -43.52 -8.40
N PHE A 689 -26.14 -42.47 -8.16
CA PHE A 689 -26.11 -41.26 -8.98
C PHE A 689 -24.93 -41.33 -9.95
N LEU A 690 -25.22 -41.20 -11.25
CA LEU A 690 -24.24 -41.21 -12.32
C LEU A 690 -24.23 -39.86 -13.04
N ASP A 691 -23.05 -39.38 -13.44
CA ASP A 691 -22.89 -38.20 -14.29
C ASP A 691 -23.08 -38.50 -15.78
N SER A 692 -22.82 -37.50 -16.64
CA SER A 692 -22.90 -37.62 -18.09
C SER A 692 -21.93 -38.64 -18.71
N ASP A 693 -20.82 -38.92 -18.02
CA ASP A 693 -19.82 -39.92 -18.43
C ASP A 693 -20.05 -41.29 -17.76
N LEU A 694 -21.21 -41.47 -17.09
CA LEU A 694 -21.57 -42.65 -16.32
C LEU A 694 -20.58 -42.97 -15.18
N ARG A 695 -19.99 -41.94 -14.58
CA ARG A 695 -19.16 -42.08 -13.37
C ARG A 695 -20.01 -41.88 -12.13
N ILE A 696 -19.65 -42.61 -11.07
CA ILE A 696 -20.38 -42.57 -9.79
C ILE A 696 -20.17 -41.22 -9.12
N ARG A 697 -21.25 -40.47 -8.87
CA ARG A 697 -21.20 -39.22 -8.07
C ARG A 697 -21.53 -39.44 -6.60
N LYS A 698 -22.52 -40.29 -6.31
CA LYS A 698 -23.01 -40.55 -4.96
C LYS A 698 -23.79 -41.86 -4.95
N PHE A 699 -23.88 -42.53 -3.81
CA PHE A 699 -24.70 -43.72 -3.65
C PHE A 699 -25.28 -43.82 -2.23
N THR A 700 -26.34 -44.59 -2.05
CA THR A 700 -26.91 -44.87 -0.72
C THR A 700 -26.39 -46.20 -0.17
N PRO A 701 -26.25 -46.37 1.16
CA PRO A 701 -25.72 -47.60 1.73
C PRO A 701 -26.51 -48.85 1.31
N ALA A 702 -27.83 -48.74 1.09
CA ALA A 702 -28.67 -49.86 0.66
C ALA A 702 -28.25 -50.46 -0.70
N ILE A 703 -27.67 -49.66 -1.61
CA ILE A 703 -27.25 -50.17 -2.92
C ILE A 703 -26.02 -51.08 -2.85
N THR A 704 -25.26 -51.02 -1.74
CA THR A 704 -24.06 -51.85 -1.52
C THR A 704 -24.38 -53.34 -1.49
N SER A 705 -25.64 -53.70 -1.19
CA SER A 705 -26.13 -55.08 -1.21
C SER A 705 -26.16 -55.70 -2.61
N VAL A 706 -26.24 -54.87 -3.66
CA VAL A 706 -26.35 -55.29 -5.06
C VAL A 706 -25.10 -54.90 -5.85
N PHE A 707 -24.61 -53.69 -5.65
CA PHE A 707 -23.38 -53.14 -6.23
C PHE A 707 -22.32 -53.14 -5.15
N HIS A 708 -21.17 -53.80 -5.36
CA HIS A 708 -20.08 -53.81 -4.37
C HIS A 708 -19.27 -52.50 -4.40
N VAL A 709 -19.95 -51.36 -4.24
CA VAL A 709 -19.38 -50.00 -4.26
C VAL A 709 -18.85 -49.60 -2.88
N LEU A 710 -17.70 -48.94 -2.87
CA LEU A 710 -17.08 -48.32 -1.69
C LEU A 710 -16.99 -46.80 -1.91
N ASP A 711 -16.79 -46.02 -0.83
CA ASP A 711 -16.69 -44.56 -0.93
C ASP A 711 -15.56 -44.10 -1.86
N GLN A 712 -14.47 -44.88 -1.95
CA GLN A 712 -13.36 -44.64 -2.86
C GLN A 712 -13.68 -44.83 -4.36
N ASP A 713 -14.82 -45.46 -4.70
CA ASP A 713 -15.24 -45.67 -6.09
C ASP A 713 -16.03 -44.46 -6.65
N ILE A 714 -16.25 -43.41 -5.85
CA ILE A 714 -16.78 -42.13 -6.34
C ILE A 714 -15.81 -41.55 -7.38
N GLY A 715 -16.34 -41.15 -8.54
CA GLY A 715 -15.60 -40.67 -9.71
C GLY A 715 -15.17 -41.78 -10.68
N ARG A 716 -15.39 -43.05 -10.34
CA ARG A 716 -15.06 -44.21 -11.18
C ARG A 716 -16.20 -44.53 -12.15
N PRO A 717 -15.91 -44.96 -13.40
CA PRO A 717 -16.94 -45.40 -14.33
C PRO A 717 -17.73 -46.60 -13.79
N VAL A 718 -19.06 -46.57 -13.92
CA VAL A 718 -19.92 -47.65 -13.41
C VAL A 718 -19.67 -49.00 -14.10
N SER A 719 -19.13 -48.98 -15.32
CA SER A 719 -18.74 -50.17 -16.08
C SER A 719 -17.64 -51.00 -15.40
N HIS A 720 -16.85 -50.39 -14.51
CA HIS A 720 -15.79 -51.07 -13.76
C HIS A 720 -16.28 -51.71 -12.46
N ILE A 721 -17.57 -51.55 -12.13
CA ILE A 721 -18.17 -51.97 -10.86
C ILE A 721 -19.07 -53.19 -11.16
N ALA A 722 -18.76 -54.32 -10.53
CA ALA A 722 -19.56 -55.52 -10.69
C ALA A 722 -20.85 -55.47 -9.85
N HIS A 723 -21.97 -55.95 -10.42
CA HIS A 723 -23.24 -56.12 -9.72
C HIS A 723 -23.70 -57.58 -9.73
N THR A 724 -24.51 -57.96 -8.75
CA THR A 724 -24.97 -59.35 -8.54
C THR A 724 -26.22 -59.75 -9.33
N LEU A 725 -26.81 -58.82 -10.10
CA LEU A 725 -28.04 -59.07 -10.86
C LEU A 725 -27.80 -59.76 -12.21
N PRO A 726 -28.42 -60.93 -12.47
CA PRO A 726 -28.26 -61.62 -13.74
C PRO A 726 -29.04 -60.95 -14.88
N ASN A 727 -28.47 -60.95 -16.09
CA ASN A 727 -29.09 -60.50 -17.34
C ASN A 727 -29.52 -59.01 -17.38
N TRP A 728 -28.89 -58.14 -16.61
CA TRP A 728 -29.12 -56.70 -16.67
C TRP A 728 -27.95 -55.96 -17.33
N ASP A 729 -28.26 -55.17 -18.36
CA ASP A 729 -27.31 -54.28 -19.04
C ASP A 729 -27.52 -52.84 -18.54
N LEU A 730 -26.81 -52.51 -17.45
CA LEU A 730 -26.87 -51.20 -16.81
C LEU A 730 -26.40 -50.06 -17.73
N VAL A 731 -25.31 -50.27 -18.46
CA VAL A 731 -24.71 -49.21 -19.29
C VAL A 731 -25.62 -48.90 -20.48
N GLY A 732 -26.14 -49.93 -21.17
CA GLY A 732 -27.06 -49.74 -22.28
C GLY A 732 -28.40 -49.11 -21.86
N ASP A 733 -28.94 -49.48 -20.70
CA ASP A 733 -30.15 -48.84 -20.15
C ASP A 733 -29.89 -47.38 -19.74
N SER A 734 -28.72 -47.06 -19.16
CA SER A 734 -28.37 -45.69 -18.76
C SER A 734 -28.21 -44.76 -19.97
N ILE A 735 -27.53 -45.22 -21.03
CA ILE A 735 -27.39 -44.47 -22.28
C ILE A 735 -28.76 -44.21 -22.92
N ARG A 736 -29.66 -45.22 -22.92
CA ARG A 736 -31.03 -45.04 -23.43
C ARG A 736 -31.81 -43.98 -22.66
N VAL A 737 -31.68 -43.93 -21.33
CA VAL A 737 -32.35 -42.91 -20.50
C VAL A 737 -31.80 -41.53 -20.79
N MET A 738 -30.47 -41.38 -20.93
CA MET A 738 -29.85 -40.11 -21.28
C MET A 738 -30.27 -39.59 -22.66
N GLN A 739 -30.35 -40.47 -23.67
CA GLN A 739 -30.73 -40.09 -25.03
C GLN A 739 -32.23 -39.85 -25.19
N SER A 740 -33.07 -40.64 -24.53
CA SER A 740 -34.54 -40.54 -24.66
C SER A 740 -35.16 -39.52 -23.70
N GLY A 741 -34.46 -39.14 -22.63
CA GLY A 741 -34.98 -38.32 -21.54
C GLY A 741 -36.16 -38.96 -20.80
N ARG A 742 -36.40 -40.27 -20.98
CA ARG A 742 -37.52 -41.01 -20.38
C ARG A 742 -37.01 -42.06 -19.40
N SER A 743 -37.76 -42.25 -18.32
CA SER A 743 -37.44 -43.25 -17.31
C SER A 743 -37.61 -44.68 -17.85
N VAL A 744 -36.72 -45.58 -17.42
CA VAL A 744 -36.79 -47.02 -17.73
C VAL A 744 -37.04 -47.80 -16.44
N GLU A 745 -38.00 -48.71 -16.48
CA GLU A 745 -38.31 -49.61 -15.37
C GLU A 745 -38.11 -51.07 -15.79
N ARG A 746 -37.45 -51.86 -14.94
CA ARG A 746 -37.29 -53.31 -15.13
C ARG A 746 -37.43 -54.04 -13.82
N SER A 747 -38.03 -55.22 -13.86
CA SER A 747 -37.95 -56.18 -12.76
C SER A 747 -36.88 -57.20 -13.09
N VAL A 748 -35.90 -57.36 -12.21
CA VAL A 748 -34.81 -58.35 -12.32
C VAL A 748 -34.52 -58.95 -10.96
N GLY A 749 -34.17 -60.23 -10.94
CA GLY A 749 -33.94 -60.94 -9.69
C GLY A 749 -33.65 -62.42 -9.88
N THR A 750 -33.35 -63.08 -8.79
CA THR A 750 -33.17 -64.53 -8.69
C THR A 750 -34.43 -65.17 -8.09
N ALA A 751 -34.45 -66.50 -7.93
CA ALA A 751 -35.62 -67.21 -7.37
C ALA A 751 -36.03 -66.74 -5.96
N ASP A 752 -35.06 -66.27 -5.17
CA ASP A 752 -35.25 -65.88 -3.77
C ASP A 752 -35.34 -64.36 -3.53
N ARG A 753 -34.85 -63.53 -4.47
CA ARG A 753 -34.92 -62.06 -4.36
C ARG A 753 -35.27 -61.40 -5.69
N GLN A 754 -36.29 -60.54 -5.67
CA GLN A 754 -36.76 -59.78 -6.82
C GLN A 754 -36.59 -58.28 -6.57
N PHE A 755 -35.99 -57.58 -7.53
CA PHE A 755 -35.77 -56.13 -7.46
C PHE A 755 -36.53 -55.42 -8.57
N LEU A 756 -37.13 -54.28 -8.23
CA LEU A 756 -37.59 -53.29 -9.20
C LEU A 756 -36.49 -52.25 -9.39
N ILE A 757 -36.01 -52.14 -10.62
CA ILE A 757 -35.02 -51.16 -11.03
C ILE A 757 -35.73 -50.05 -11.77
N ARG A 758 -35.41 -48.81 -11.38
CA ARG A 758 -35.87 -47.60 -12.05
C ARG A 758 -34.69 -46.73 -12.38
N LEU A 759 -34.54 -46.38 -13.66
CA LEU A 759 -33.55 -45.43 -14.12
C LEU A 759 -34.27 -44.13 -14.50
N LEU A 760 -33.83 -43.02 -13.91
CA LEU A 760 -34.41 -41.69 -14.08
C LEU A 760 -33.34 -40.75 -14.65
N PRO A 761 -33.67 -39.89 -15.62
CA PRO A 761 -32.72 -38.89 -16.09
C PRO A 761 -32.50 -37.83 -15.00
N TYR A 762 -31.24 -37.48 -14.76
CA TYR A 762 -30.87 -36.38 -13.87
C TYR A 762 -30.71 -35.11 -14.71
N GLN A 763 -31.55 -34.10 -14.44
CA GLN A 763 -31.56 -32.84 -15.17
C GLN A 763 -30.81 -31.74 -14.41
N ILE A 764 -29.95 -31.01 -15.13
CA ILE A 764 -29.30 -29.79 -14.65
C ILE A 764 -29.78 -28.66 -15.57
N GLY A 765 -30.78 -27.91 -15.13
CA GLY A 765 -31.49 -26.96 -16.02
C GLY A 765 -32.27 -27.71 -17.10
N ASP A 766 -32.03 -27.38 -18.37
CA ASP A 766 -32.68 -28.02 -19.53
C ASP A 766 -31.87 -29.20 -20.11
N GLU A 767 -30.66 -29.48 -19.61
CA GLU A 767 -29.79 -30.56 -20.10
C GLU A 767 -29.82 -31.79 -19.18
N VAL A 768 -29.72 -32.99 -19.78
CA VAL A 768 -29.60 -34.25 -19.03
C VAL A 768 -28.15 -34.42 -18.60
N GLY A 769 -27.87 -34.07 -17.35
CA GLY A 769 -26.54 -34.12 -16.73
C GLY A 769 -26.15 -35.50 -16.16
N GLY A 770 -27.01 -36.52 -16.27
CA GLY A 770 -26.70 -37.87 -15.80
C GLY A 770 -27.91 -38.79 -15.64
N VAL A 771 -27.74 -39.86 -14.85
CA VAL A 771 -28.78 -40.88 -14.57
C VAL A 771 -28.80 -41.23 -13.09
N ILE A 772 -30.01 -41.31 -12.52
CA ILE A 772 -30.25 -41.85 -11.19
C ILE A 772 -30.77 -43.28 -11.36
N VAL A 773 -30.09 -44.23 -10.75
CA VAL A 773 -30.50 -45.65 -10.73
C VAL A 773 -31.02 -45.97 -9.35
N THR A 774 -32.24 -46.47 -9.28
CA THR A 774 -32.93 -46.81 -8.03
C THR A 774 -33.26 -48.30 -8.04
N LEU A 775 -32.98 -48.99 -6.93
CA LEU A 775 -33.29 -50.39 -6.68
C LEU A 775 -34.16 -50.54 -5.45
N ILE A 776 -35.31 -51.19 -5.63
CA ILE A 776 -36.30 -51.45 -4.60
C ILE A 776 -36.49 -52.97 -4.51
N ASP A 777 -36.31 -53.54 -3.32
CA ASP A 777 -36.60 -54.96 -3.08
C ASP A 777 -38.13 -55.19 -3.03
N ILE A 778 -38.65 -55.91 -4.01
CA ILE A 778 -40.09 -56.23 -4.13
C ILE A 778 -40.40 -57.68 -3.75
N SER A 779 -39.44 -58.40 -3.16
CA SER A 779 -39.57 -59.84 -2.86
C SER A 779 -40.78 -60.15 -1.97
N LYS A 780 -41.02 -59.31 -0.94
CA LYS A 780 -42.19 -59.45 -0.04
C LYS A 780 -43.51 -59.20 -0.76
N ILE A 781 -43.55 -58.25 -1.69
CA ILE A 781 -44.77 -57.92 -2.44
C ILE A 781 -45.11 -59.07 -3.39
N MET A 782 -44.11 -59.61 -4.10
CA MET A 782 -44.30 -60.73 -5.01
C MET A 782 -44.69 -62.03 -4.28
N SER A 783 -44.13 -62.29 -3.08
CA SER A 783 -44.50 -63.49 -2.31
C SER A 783 -45.96 -63.43 -1.82
N VAL A 784 -46.42 -62.26 -1.37
CA VAL A 784 -47.81 -62.03 -0.98
C VAL A 784 -48.76 -62.13 -2.18
N GLN A 785 -48.39 -61.55 -3.32
CA GLN A 785 -49.18 -61.65 -4.55
C GLN A 785 -49.29 -63.11 -5.03
N LYS A 786 -48.21 -63.89 -4.91
CA LYS A 786 -48.20 -65.32 -5.26
C LYS A 786 -49.07 -66.13 -4.29
N GLN A 787 -49.03 -65.84 -3.00
CA GLN A 787 -49.90 -66.45 -1.98
C GLN A 787 -51.38 -66.16 -2.23
N LEU A 788 -51.73 -64.92 -2.57
CA LEU A 788 -53.08 -64.51 -2.94
C LEU A 788 -53.57 -65.17 -4.25
N MET A 789 -52.68 -65.44 -5.20
CA MET A 789 -53.02 -66.17 -6.43
C MET A 789 -53.15 -67.69 -6.23
N THR A 790 -52.47 -68.28 -5.24
CA THR A 790 -52.57 -69.72 -4.92
C THR A 790 -53.72 -70.10 -3.98
N ASN A 791 -54.37 -69.12 -3.34
CA ASN A 791 -55.60 -69.30 -2.58
C ASN A 791 -56.72 -68.45 -3.20
N PRO A 792 -57.31 -68.85 -4.33
CA PRO A 792 -58.64 -68.38 -4.65
C PRO A 792 -59.60 -69.06 -3.65
N GLU A 793 -60.50 -68.29 -3.05
CA GLU A 793 -61.59 -68.86 -2.23
C GLU A 793 -62.33 -70.01 -2.93
#